data_AF-A0AAE0KZK7-F1
#
_entry.id   AF-A0AAE0KZK7-F1
#
_cell.length_a   1.000
_cell.length_b   1.000
_cell.length_c   1.000
_cell.angle_alpha   90.00
_cell.angle_beta   90.00
_cell.angle_gamma   90.00
#
_symmetry.space_group_name_H-M   'P 1'
#
loop_
_entity.id
_entity.type
_entity.pdbx_description
1 polymer ?
#
loop_
_entity_poly.entity_id
_entity_poly.type
_entity_poly.pdbx_seq_one_letter_code
_entity_poly.pdbx_strand_id
1 'polypeptide(L)'
;MRYTGDRITCEVYANTGGSALAAFTFHAYFNTSLLSFLEIRNDAKYTQPKVYDNVQGQVVSITSGVEQGVEDVEVTGDGIPVASVDFMILASAPEGLHTGVLSCTVVDMISATGELEKQEDAQINDMQGGNMTTAMLQLAHTSVRGIYAIADSSELFNTLSFASAQHVVNTSITVWQYLAGATTEDSIVEGVVQCTVQKGSDAVDVEAVDGGCFVSCGKQHVVGAEEVLVEVQVNGTYTTTVSLRVWFPQSVTVISKDRELNAIHQAYRGCDVSSGSSSPLYQQTQMYAYTTFAAGALETAAVDVSCMVEFRTSDSSVVLVDGDVAKGISLGSASISAYGSSGTELSVSSSRYDLQVAATEVTVHHLSAVMVTGADFAVHDSSPGLNLDDSWSSTANVTQELRMELVTGHIFVYVEYSDSTIQEVRSVEGSANVTVEVHKNYPLSIGVTKNEGLPLNQGPEFEGMVLLNAQSLEADDLLVPRWVDVCTGMTVAEGMGYVNVDLLKPVSMTVTAQDEYITRDSDKAALAPISVPVSSALNVTVFYEDGSSRDFSQDERIAIEIMDGLDLIQVSGNMVSPLAATANSTFGTAMLLVTLGSYSAGYGLSATVEVSVVGLERVVLRLYASPEYDGSHEIEKYTYRRNDCNGHYQPMLLNVTAKVFGMLDVDVTMHSTFTVGGNITILDEVEGEPIAPIGIPKASGNHTIMATFEGCDSEMVTANVIDENVQIVGMEFRTDWGSWPPTFLAYKSTTRALRVSLNMSDGTKLEDVVPLQSMSDPTLGTAPLLVKFSSSHPEVVKVTEQGYVTLLDNYGGIVEITATAMDCVASSSLESKEYVFANLIPMVHDVDIGNEVGAALSGLDVNDVFTLPVRVEVGNNTLNLFHFIVKYDAESLLVEYCDPTISNTSWSPTIGMLCTINDPPGEVHMSGVEIRTEITGLVSIADIGFKAIGDSTSPLYAVIEVSACAGL
;
A
#
# COMPACT_ATOMS: atom_id res chain seq x y z
N MET A 1 -37.01 -20.99 16.46
CA MET A 1 -36.24 -20.01 17.25
C MET A 1 -34.97 -19.71 16.48
N ARG A 2 -34.66 -18.44 16.25
CA ARG A 2 -33.46 -17.95 15.54
C ARG A 2 -32.75 -16.89 16.38
N TYR A 3 -31.46 -16.69 16.15
CA TYR A 3 -30.64 -15.73 16.88
C TYR A 3 -30.37 -14.46 16.08
N THR A 4 -30.17 -13.34 16.77
CA THR A 4 -29.66 -12.12 16.15
C THR A 4 -28.33 -12.38 15.44
N GLY A 5 -28.20 -11.95 14.19
CA GLY A 5 -27.05 -12.28 13.34
C GLY A 5 -27.13 -13.63 12.61
N ASP A 6 -28.21 -14.41 12.79
CA ASP A 6 -28.46 -15.59 11.96
C ASP A 6 -28.95 -15.19 10.56
N ARG A 7 -28.55 -15.98 9.55
CA ARG A 7 -29.17 -15.98 8.23
C ARG A 7 -30.42 -16.87 8.21
N ILE A 8 -31.52 -16.37 7.64
CA ILE A 8 -32.75 -17.11 7.37
C ILE A 8 -32.97 -17.21 5.87
N THR A 9 -33.17 -18.43 5.38
CA THR A 9 -33.62 -18.70 4.00
C THR A 9 -35.10 -19.07 4.01
N CYS A 10 -35.89 -18.37 3.20
CA CYS A 10 -37.31 -18.63 2.95
C CYS A 10 -37.48 -19.20 1.55
N GLU A 11 -37.85 -20.47 1.44
CA GLU A 11 -38.15 -21.10 0.16
C GLU A 11 -39.56 -20.73 -0.32
N VAL A 12 -39.66 -20.40 -1.60
CA VAL A 12 -40.90 -20.01 -2.28
C VAL A 12 -41.26 -21.11 -3.26
N TYR A 13 -42.51 -21.56 -3.18
CA TYR A 13 -43.09 -22.60 -4.02
C TYR A 13 -44.34 -22.06 -4.71
N ALA A 14 -44.57 -22.49 -5.95
CA ALA A 14 -45.77 -22.16 -6.71
C ALA A 14 -46.68 -23.38 -6.90
N ASN A 15 -47.98 -23.19 -6.75
CA ASN A 15 -48.99 -24.14 -7.22
C ASN A 15 -49.51 -23.64 -8.58
N THR A 16 -49.31 -24.42 -9.63
CA THR A 16 -49.57 -23.98 -11.01
C THR A 16 -50.92 -24.47 -11.56
N GLY A 17 -51.75 -25.10 -10.72
CA GLY A 17 -53.08 -25.58 -11.11
C GLY A 17 -53.07 -26.60 -12.27
N GLY A 18 -51.94 -27.28 -12.50
CA GLY A 18 -51.78 -28.27 -13.57
C GLY A 18 -51.30 -27.71 -14.92
N SER A 19 -50.92 -26.44 -15.00
CA SER A 19 -50.27 -25.83 -16.16
C SER A 19 -48.78 -25.56 -15.92
N ALA A 20 -47.96 -25.53 -16.97
CA ALA A 20 -46.54 -25.23 -16.85
C ALA A 20 -46.31 -23.75 -16.54
N LEU A 21 -45.59 -23.46 -15.45
CA LEU A 21 -45.21 -22.10 -15.08
C LEU A 21 -44.10 -21.61 -16.01
N ALA A 22 -44.36 -20.52 -16.72
CA ALA A 22 -43.44 -19.92 -17.68
C ALA A 22 -42.80 -18.63 -17.15
N ALA A 23 -43.51 -17.87 -16.31
CA ALA A 23 -43.00 -16.66 -15.67
C ALA A 23 -43.75 -16.40 -14.36
N PHE A 24 -43.10 -15.72 -13.41
CA PHE A 24 -43.72 -15.33 -12.15
C PHE A 24 -43.08 -14.08 -11.55
N THR A 25 -43.88 -13.33 -10.80
CA THR A 25 -43.45 -12.18 -10.00
C THR A 25 -44.05 -12.27 -8.60
N PHE A 26 -43.22 -12.11 -7.58
CA PHE A 26 -43.70 -12.01 -6.20
C PHE A 26 -42.98 -10.91 -5.42
N HIS A 27 -43.69 -10.33 -4.45
CA HIS A 27 -43.19 -9.35 -3.49
C HIS A 27 -43.07 -10.01 -2.13
N ALA A 28 -41.87 -10.12 -1.57
CA ALA A 28 -41.63 -10.45 -0.19
C ALA A 28 -41.45 -9.16 0.64
N TYR A 29 -42.37 -8.86 1.54
CA TYR A 29 -42.23 -7.77 2.50
C TYR A 29 -41.60 -8.30 3.78
N PHE A 30 -40.73 -7.53 4.43
CA PHE A 30 -40.07 -7.91 5.66
C PHE A 30 -39.91 -6.72 6.60
N ASN A 31 -39.91 -6.98 7.90
CA ASN A 31 -39.75 -5.94 8.91
C ASN A 31 -38.27 -5.52 9.04
N THR A 32 -37.93 -4.33 8.57
CA THR A 32 -36.56 -3.77 8.59
C THR A 32 -36.01 -3.49 9.98
N SER A 33 -36.85 -3.46 11.02
CA SER A 33 -36.38 -3.39 12.41
C SER A 33 -35.89 -4.74 12.95
N LEU A 34 -36.15 -5.83 12.22
CA LEU A 34 -35.82 -7.20 12.62
C LEU A 34 -34.88 -7.89 11.63
N LEU A 35 -35.07 -7.67 10.33
CA LEU A 35 -34.36 -8.35 9.25
C LEU A 35 -33.71 -7.34 8.30
N SER A 36 -32.54 -7.66 7.78
CA SER A 36 -31.98 -7.06 6.56
C SER A 36 -31.95 -8.09 5.45
N PHE A 37 -32.30 -7.68 4.23
CA PHE A 37 -32.22 -8.54 3.07
C PHE A 37 -30.77 -8.90 2.71
N LEU A 38 -30.56 -10.11 2.18
CA LEU A 38 -29.26 -10.56 1.67
C LEU A 38 -29.32 -10.85 0.17
N GLU A 39 -30.09 -11.86 -0.25
CA GLU A 39 -30.20 -12.25 -1.67
C GLU A 39 -31.48 -13.03 -1.97
N ILE A 40 -31.85 -13.15 -3.25
CA ILE A 40 -32.83 -14.14 -3.73
C ILE A 40 -32.15 -15.01 -4.78
N ARG A 41 -32.35 -16.32 -4.71
CA ARG A 41 -31.86 -17.29 -5.69
C ARG A 41 -33.04 -18.10 -6.24
N ASN A 42 -33.25 -18.06 -7.55
CA ASN A 42 -34.26 -18.91 -8.18
C ASN A 42 -33.88 -20.38 -8.16
N ASP A 43 -34.89 -21.24 -8.31
CA ASP A 43 -34.67 -22.61 -8.71
C ASP A 43 -34.00 -22.65 -10.10
N ALA A 44 -33.04 -23.55 -10.27
CA ALA A 44 -32.22 -23.66 -11.48
C ALA A 44 -33.02 -24.00 -12.74
N LYS A 45 -34.29 -24.41 -12.60
CA LYS A 45 -35.21 -24.62 -13.71
C LYS A 45 -35.64 -23.33 -14.40
N TYR A 46 -35.49 -22.18 -13.76
CA TYR A 46 -35.88 -20.90 -14.33
C TYR A 46 -34.65 -20.07 -14.67
N THR A 47 -34.84 -19.16 -15.62
CA THR A 47 -33.84 -18.14 -15.92
C THR A 47 -33.52 -17.32 -14.68
N GLN A 48 -32.33 -16.72 -14.63
CA GLN A 48 -31.93 -15.93 -13.46
C GLN A 48 -32.95 -14.80 -13.17
N PRO A 49 -33.39 -14.66 -11.90
CA PRO A 49 -34.38 -13.64 -11.55
C PRO A 49 -33.74 -12.27 -11.59
N LYS A 50 -34.52 -11.24 -11.93
CA LYS A 50 -34.19 -9.89 -11.51
C LYS A 50 -34.67 -9.69 -10.07
N VAL A 51 -33.71 -9.40 -9.19
CA VAL A 51 -33.85 -9.21 -7.74
C VAL A 51 -33.28 -7.85 -7.37
N TYR A 52 -33.94 -7.18 -6.45
CA TYR A 52 -34.29 -5.81 -6.81
C TYR A 52 -34.41 -4.91 -5.53
N ASP A 53 -33.87 -5.32 -4.37
CA ASP A 53 -34.16 -4.83 -2.99
C ASP A 53 -34.50 -3.31 -2.78
N ASN A 54 -35.46 -3.00 -1.88
CA ASN A 54 -35.73 -1.62 -1.44
C ASN A 54 -35.38 -1.40 0.04
N VAL A 55 -34.89 -0.20 0.37
CA VAL A 55 -34.49 0.18 1.75
C VAL A 55 -35.68 0.26 2.72
N GLN A 56 -36.92 0.04 2.25
CA GLN A 56 -38.16 0.12 3.04
C GLN A 56 -38.71 -1.24 3.50
N GLY A 57 -38.00 -2.35 3.29
CA GLY A 57 -38.44 -3.67 3.77
C GLY A 57 -39.26 -4.47 2.78
N GLN A 58 -38.94 -4.40 1.50
CA GLN A 58 -39.59 -5.20 0.47
C GLN A 58 -38.59 -5.66 -0.58
N VAL A 59 -38.68 -6.93 -0.95
CA VAL A 59 -37.95 -7.54 -2.06
C VAL A 59 -38.92 -8.18 -3.05
N VAL A 60 -38.92 -7.64 -4.25
CA VAL A 60 -39.53 -8.15 -5.47
C VAL A 60 -38.54 -9.06 -6.22
N SER A 61 -39.02 -10.23 -6.62
CA SER A 61 -38.36 -11.14 -7.55
C SER A 61 -39.20 -11.31 -8.80
N ILE A 62 -38.58 -11.14 -9.96
CA ILE A 62 -39.21 -11.23 -11.28
C ILE A 62 -38.46 -12.25 -12.11
N THR A 63 -39.17 -13.24 -12.62
CA THR A 63 -38.58 -14.33 -13.40
C THR A 63 -39.39 -14.54 -14.66
N SER A 64 -38.73 -14.49 -15.81
CA SER A 64 -39.34 -14.70 -17.12
C SER A 64 -38.59 -15.76 -17.91
N GLY A 65 -39.26 -16.89 -18.13
CA GLY A 65 -38.72 -18.02 -18.88
C GLY A 65 -38.22 -19.17 -18.02
N VAL A 66 -38.21 -20.33 -18.65
CA VAL A 66 -37.67 -21.59 -18.12
C VAL A 66 -36.31 -21.83 -18.76
N GLU A 67 -35.35 -22.35 -18.00
CA GLU A 67 -33.98 -22.59 -18.46
C GLU A 67 -33.93 -23.66 -19.57
N GLN A 68 -32.90 -23.62 -20.42
CA GLN A 68 -32.81 -24.49 -21.58
C GLN A 68 -32.74 -25.98 -21.18
N GLY A 69 -33.68 -26.79 -21.70
CA GLY A 69 -33.70 -28.25 -21.50
C GLY A 69 -34.58 -28.74 -20.35
N VAL A 70 -35.33 -27.84 -19.69
CA VAL A 70 -36.36 -28.18 -18.71
C VAL A 70 -37.68 -28.47 -19.42
N GLU A 71 -38.32 -29.58 -19.07
CA GLU A 71 -39.60 -30.00 -19.67
C GLU A 71 -40.80 -29.41 -18.88
N ASP A 72 -41.93 -29.17 -19.56
CA ASP A 72 -43.15 -28.58 -18.97
C ASP A 72 -43.62 -29.30 -17.69
N VAL A 73 -43.42 -30.62 -17.61
CA VAL A 73 -43.78 -31.43 -16.44
C VAL A 73 -42.96 -31.09 -15.19
N GLU A 74 -41.76 -30.53 -15.34
CA GLU A 74 -40.85 -30.19 -14.25
C GLU A 74 -41.18 -28.85 -13.58
N VAL A 75 -41.98 -28.03 -14.26
CA VAL A 75 -42.50 -26.72 -13.84
C VAL A 75 -44.03 -26.71 -13.72
N THR A 76 -44.64 -27.90 -13.64
CA THR A 76 -46.08 -28.09 -13.41
C THR A 76 -46.31 -28.85 -12.10
N GLY A 77 -47.14 -28.34 -11.20
CA GLY A 77 -47.52 -29.08 -9.99
C GLY A 77 -48.10 -28.20 -8.87
N ASP A 78 -48.42 -28.84 -7.75
CA ASP A 78 -49.09 -28.19 -6.61
C ASP A 78 -48.15 -27.47 -5.63
N GLY A 79 -46.85 -27.46 -5.92
CA GLY A 79 -45.81 -26.93 -5.03
C GLY A 79 -44.42 -27.10 -5.65
N ILE A 80 -44.23 -26.54 -6.84
CA ILE A 80 -42.94 -26.51 -7.53
C ILE A 80 -42.03 -25.43 -6.90
N PRO A 81 -40.74 -25.71 -6.64
CA PRO A 81 -39.82 -24.69 -6.13
C PRO A 81 -39.61 -23.61 -7.20
N VAL A 82 -39.66 -22.34 -6.78
CA VAL A 82 -39.45 -21.20 -7.69
C VAL A 82 -38.29 -20.32 -7.24
N ALA A 83 -38.12 -20.08 -5.95
CA ALA A 83 -37.02 -19.27 -5.42
C ALA A 83 -36.71 -19.55 -3.96
N SER A 84 -35.59 -19.01 -3.48
CA SER A 84 -35.21 -18.93 -2.07
C SER A 84 -34.79 -17.50 -1.76
N VAL A 85 -35.32 -16.93 -0.67
CA VAL A 85 -35.08 -15.55 -0.23
C VAL A 85 -34.31 -15.56 1.08
N ASP A 86 -33.15 -14.93 1.10
CA ASP A 86 -32.25 -14.89 2.24
C ASP A 86 -32.28 -13.54 2.96
N PHE A 87 -32.38 -13.60 4.28
CA PHE A 87 -32.34 -12.46 5.20
C PHE A 87 -31.30 -12.67 6.29
N MET A 88 -30.74 -11.60 6.83
CA MET A 88 -29.97 -11.57 8.07
C MET A 88 -30.84 -10.98 9.18
N ILE A 89 -30.85 -11.58 10.37
CA ILE A 89 -31.49 -10.98 11.54
C ILE A 89 -30.57 -9.89 12.10
N LEU A 90 -31.11 -8.69 12.34
CA LEU A 90 -30.32 -7.58 12.88
C LEU A 90 -29.83 -7.86 14.30
N ALA A 91 -28.58 -7.46 14.59
CA ALA A 91 -28.00 -7.54 15.94
C ALA A 91 -28.80 -6.78 17.00
N SER A 92 -29.49 -5.70 16.59
CA SER A 92 -30.32 -4.86 17.45
C SER A 92 -31.76 -5.34 17.61
N ALA A 93 -32.18 -6.40 16.91
CA ALA A 93 -33.57 -6.86 16.94
C ALA A 93 -33.95 -7.34 18.35
N PRO A 94 -35.07 -6.90 18.94
CA PRO A 94 -35.45 -7.28 20.31
C PRO A 94 -35.77 -8.78 20.45
N GLU A 95 -35.43 -9.38 21.59
CA GLU A 95 -35.83 -10.77 21.89
C GLU A 95 -37.36 -10.91 21.99
N GLY A 96 -37.88 -12.08 21.63
CA GLY A 96 -39.29 -12.40 21.77
C GLY A 96 -39.96 -12.89 20.49
N LEU A 97 -41.27 -13.03 20.57
CA LEU A 97 -42.10 -13.49 19.47
C LEU A 97 -42.59 -12.29 18.66
N HIS A 98 -42.19 -12.20 17.40
CA HIS A 98 -42.56 -11.13 16.48
C HIS A 98 -43.56 -11.62 15.45
N THR A 99 -44.58 -10.83 15.17
CA THR A 99 -45.62 -11.11 14.16
C THR A 99 -45.49 -10.15 12.98
N GLY A 100 -45.93 -10.55 11.78
CA GLY A 100 -45.83 -9.68 10.60
C GLY A 100 -44.37 -9.46 10.17
N VAL A 101 -43.52 -10.45 10.42
CA VAL A 101 -42.07 -10.34 10.20
C VAL A 101 -41.74 -10.42 8.72
N LEU A 102 -42.50 -11.25 8.00
CA LEU A 102 -42.42 -11.40 6.56
C LEU A 102 -43.82 -11.64 6.00
N SER A 103 -44.12 -11.15 4.81
CA SER A 103 -45.29 -11.57 4.02
C SER A 103 -44.86 -11.70 2.58
N CYS A 104 -45.62 -12.45 1.79
CA CYS A 104 -45.35 -12.58 0.37
C CYS A 104 -46.65 -12.43 -0.42
N THR A 105 -46.61 -11.72 -1.53
CA THR A 105 -47.75 -11.52 -2.43
C THR A 105 -47.32 -11.87 -3.84
N VAL A 106 -48.06 -12.74 -4.50
CA VAL A 106 -47.92 -13.05 -5.92
C VAL A 106 -48.50 -11.89 -6.71
N VAL A 107 -47.66 -11.24 -7.51
CA VAL A 107 -48.08 -10.16 -8.40
C VAL A 107 -48.66 -10.75 -9.67
N ASP A 108 -47.98 -11.75 -10.24
CA ASP A 108 -48.40 -12.44 -11.46
C ASP A 108 -47.75 -13.83 -11.54
N MET A 109 -48.48 -14.82 -12.04
CA MET A 109 -48.00 -16.14 -12.45
C MET A 109 -48.56 -16.44 -13.83
N ILE A 110 -47.69 -16.78 -14.77
CA ILE A 110 -48.05 -16.89 -16.19
C ILE A 110 -47.61 -18.25 -16.73
N SER A 111 -48.49 -18.87 -17.52
CA SER A 111 -48.19 -20.03 -18.36
C SER A 111 -48.11 -19.63 -19.82
N ALA A 112 -47.60 -20.52 -20.67
CA ALA A 112 -47.59 -20.31 -22.13
C ALA A 112 -49.00 -20.12 -22.73
N THR A 113 -50.06 -20.55 -22.02
CA THR A 113 -51.45 -20.43 -22.48
C THR A 113 -52.21 -19.27 -21.84
N GLY A 114 -51.61 -18.51 -20.94
CA GLY A 114 -52.21 -17.34 -20.29
C GLY A 114 -51.88 -17.18 -18.80
N GLU A 115 -52.51 -16.19 -18.18
CA GLU A 115 -52.40 -15.86 -16.75
C GLU A 115 -52.93 -17.02 -15.88
N LEU A 116 -52.16 -17.42 -14.86
CA LEU A 116 -52.51 -18.45 -13.88
C LEU A 116 -53.07 -17.83 -12.60
N GLU A 117 -52.44 -16.79 -12.07
CA GLU A 117 -52.84 -16.13 -10.83
C GLU A 117 -52.30 -14.69 -10.73
N LYS A 118 -53.02 -13.79 -10.08
CA LYS A 118 -52.65 -12.36 -10.02
C LYS A 118 -53.12 -11.67 -8.75
N GLN A 119 -52.23 -10.89 -8.12
CA GLN A 119 -52.51 -10.07 -6.94
C GLN A 119 -53.08 -10.87 -5.75
N GLU A 120 -52.49 -12.03 -5.46
CA GLU A 120 -52.91 -12.91 -4.37
C GLU A 120 -51.84 -13.02 -3.29
N ASP A 121 -52.27 -13.06 -2.02
CA ASP A 121 -51.34 -13.25 -0.91
C ASP A 121 -50.86 -14.70 -0.86
N ALA A 122 -49.54 -14.87 -0.80
CA ALA A 122 -48.94 -16.18 -0.66
C ALA A 122 -49.17 -16.72 0.76
N GLN A 123 -49.37 -18.03 0.83
CA GLN A 123 -49.39 -18.74 2.09
C GLN A 123 -47.98 -18.85 2.68
N ILE A 124 -47.84 -18.45 3.95
CA ILE A 124 -46.64 -18.63 4.76
C ILE A 124 -46.82 -19.87 5.63
N ASN A 125 -45.89 -20.82 5.49
CA ASN A 125 -45.80 -22.01 6.32
C ASN A 125 -44.68 -21.85 7.35
N ASP A 126 -45.04 -21.39 8.54
CA ASP A 126 -44.11 -21.16 9.65
C ASP A 126 -44.54 -21.88 10.95
N MET A 127 -44.06 -21.40 12.09
CA MET A 127 -44.41 -21.98 13.40
C MET A 127 -45.87 -21.78 13.83
N GLN A 128 -46.65 -20.94 13.13
CA GLN A 128 -48.08 -20.74 13.42
C GLN A 128 -48.94 -21.91 12.93
N GLY A 129 -48.53 -22.54 11.82
CA GLY A 129 -49.32 -23.55 11.11
C GLY A 129 -50.61 -23.00 10.46
N GLY A 130 -51.10 -23.69 9.43
CA GLY A 130 -52.29 -23.28 8.66
C GLY A 130 -51.98 -22.27 7.53
N ASN A 131 -53.03 -21.73 6.90
CA ASN A 131 -52.90 -20.82 5.75
C ASN A 131 -52.77 -19.36 6.21
N MET A 132 -51.62 -19.00 6.77
CA MET A 132 -51.33 -17.61 7.17
C MET A 132 -50.76 -16.82 6.00
N THR A 133 -50.97 -15.50 5.96
CA THR A 133 -50.39 -14.60 4.93
C THR A 133 -49.20 -13.77 5.44
N THR A 134 -48.90 -13.87 6.74
CA THR A 134 -47.76 -13.20 7.38
C THR A 134 -47.02 -14.19 8.29
N ALA A 135 -45.71 -14.06 8.38
CA ALA A 135 -44.81 -14.86 9.20
C ALA A 135 -44.69 -14.34 10.64
N MET A 136 -44.47 -15.28 11.55
CA MET A 136 -43.99 -15.11 12.90
C MET A 136 -42.57 -15.61 13.05
N LEU A 137 -41.74 -14.80 13.72
CA LEU A 137 -40.36 -15.14 14.04
C LEU A 137 -40.13 -15.05 15.55
N GLN A 138 -39.79 -16.18 16.17
CA GLN A 138 -39.29 -16.22 17.53
C GLN A 138 -37.79 -15.94 17.53
N LEU A 139 -37.42 -14.74 17.99
CA LEU A 139 -36.04 -14.29 18.15
C LEU A 139 -35.52 -14.49 19.58
N ALA A 140 -34.24 -14.79 19.68
CA ALA A 140 -33.43 -14.75 20.90
C ALA A 140 -32.12 -14.00 20.59
N HIS A 141 -31.47 -13.40 21.57
CA HIS A 141 -30.14 -12.82 21.41
C HIS A 141 -29.09 -13.92 21.49
N THR A 142 -27.94 -13.65 20.87
CA THR A 142 -26.73 -14.45 21.03
C THR A 142 -26.35 -14.48 22.51
N SER A 143 -26.72 -15.57 23.18
CA SER A 143 -26.34 -15.83 24.56
C SER A 143 -25.08 -16.69 24.56
N VAL A 144 -24.19 -16.50 25.54
CA VAL A 144 -23.11 -17.45 25.79
C VAL A 144 -23.72 -18.84 26.04
N ARG A 145 -23.29 -19.86 25.29
CA ARG A 145 -23.71 -21.26 25.48
C ARG A 145 -22.69 -22.05 26.27
N GLY A 146 -21.45 -21.66 26.17
CA GLY A 146 -20.34 -22.26 26.90
C GLY A 146 -19.12 -21.37 26.82
N ILE A 147 -18.05 -21.83 27.43
CA ILE A 147 -16.73 -21.22 27.31
C ILE A 147 -15.72 -22.33 27.05
N TYR A 148 -14.64 -22.01 26.37
CA TYR A 148 -13.43 -22.82 26.31
C TYR A 148 -12.22 -21.94 26.56
N ALA A 149 -11.11 -22.54 26.98
CA ALA A 149 -9.93 -21.79 27.37
C ALA A 149 -8.68 -22.47 26.82
N ILE A 150 -7.69 -21.67 26.42
CA ILE A 150 -6.48 -22.11 25.75
C ILE A 150 -5.28 -21.47 26.46
N ALA A 151 -4.27 -22.27 26.79
CA ALA A 151 -3.01 -21.77 27.34
C ALA A 151 -1.96 -21.52 26.25
N ASP A 152 -1.15 -20.47 26.41
CA ASP A 152 -0.02 -20.17 25.50
C ASP A 152 1.02 -21.29 25.50
N SER A 153 1.26 -21.86 26.69
CA SER A 153 2.03 -23.08 26.91
C SER A 153 1.31 -24.00 27.89
N SER A 154 1.25 -25.29 27.57
CA SER A 154 0.74 -26.34 28.45
C SER A 154 1.81 -26.99 29.34
N GLU A 155 3.07 -26.63 29.15
CA GLU A 155 4.23 -27.24 29.82
C GLU A 155 5.07 -26.14 30.50
N LEU A 156 5.24 -26.21 31.81
CA LEU A 156 5.93 -25.20 32.63
C LEU A 156 7.12 -25.83 33.36
N PHE A 157 8.33 -25.36 33.11
CA PHE A 157 9.53 -25.81 33.82
C PHE A 157 9.88 -24.87 34.97
N ASN A 158 9.58 -25.26 36.20
CA ASN A 158 9.91 -24.45 37.37
C ASN A 158 11.41 -24.51 37.68
N THR A 159 12.17 -23.57 37.12
CA THR A 159 13.63 -23.41 37.30
C THR A 159 13.99 -22.42 38.42
N LEU A 160 13.01 -21.86 39.13
CA LEU A 160 13.24 -20.85 40.17
C LEU A 160 13.98 -21.38 41.41
N SER A 161 14.03 -22.70 41.58
CA SER A 161 14.92 -23.34 42.57
C SER A 161 16.40 -23.06 42.29
N PHE A 162 16.76 -22.82 41.03
CA PHE A 162 18.13 -22.53 40.58
C PHE A 162 18.39 -21.01 40.53
N ALA A 163 17.55 -20.27 39.82
CA ALA A 163 17.85 -18.91 39.34
C ALA A 163 17.84 -17.78 40.39
N SER A 164 18.76 -16.81 40.23
CA SER A 164 19.03 -15.61 41.05
C SER A 164 18.04 -14.44 40.96
N ALA A 165 16.80 -14.70 40.53
CA ALA A 165 15.85 -13.75 39.91
C ALA A 165 16.25 -13.52 38.44
N GLN A 166 15.43 -13.84 37.44
CA GLN A 166 14.28 -13.02 37.06
C GLN A 166 13.30 -13.70 36.07
N HIS A 167 13.30 -15.04 35.92
CA HIS A 167 12.32 -15.74 35.08
C HIS A 167 11.23 -16.39 35.94
N VAL A 168 10.14 -15.66 36.19
CA VAL A 168 8.90 -16.32 36.62
C VAL A 168 8.43 -17.17 35.45
N VAL A 169 8.34 -18.47 35.66
CA VAL A 169 7.81 -19.40 34.67
C VAL A 169 6.30 -19.23 34.70
N ASN A 170 5.73 -18.76 33.59
CA ASN A 170 4.33 -18.43 33.50
C ASN A 170 3.74 -18.80 32.13
N THR A 171 2.42 -18.83 32.07
CA THR A 171 1.63 -19.01 30.85
C THR A 171 0.33 -18.24 31.02
N SER A 172 -0.15 -17.63 29.95
CA SER A 172 -1.47 -17.01 29.93
C SER A 172 -2.48 -18.04 29.46
N ILE A 173 -3.66 -18.01 30.05
CA ILE A 173 -4.84 -18.75 29.61
C ILE A 173 -5.81 -17.73 29.04
N THR A 174 -6.06 -17.79 27.74
CA THR A 174 -7.07 -16.96 27.08
C THR A 174 -8.41 -17.70 27.08
N VAL A 175 -9.48 -17.00 27.44
CA VAL A 175 -10.82 -17.60 27.60
C VAL A 175 -11.73 -17.08 26.50
N TRP A 176 -12.29 -18.02 25.76
CA TRP A 176 -13.22 -17.79 24.67
C TRP A 176 -14.64 -18.16 25.10
N GLN A 177 -15.60 -17.35 24.70
CA GLN A 177 -17.03 -17.65 24.84
C GLN A 177 -17.57 -18.26 23.56
N TYR A 178 -18.19 -19.44 23.72
CA TYR A 178 -18.94 -20.12 22.68
C TYR A 178 -20.35 -19.54 22.62
N LEU A 179 -20.69 -18.87 21.52
CA LEU A 179 -21.94 -18.11 21.40
C LEU A 179 -23.07 -18.95 20.77
N ALA A 180 -24.31 -18.70 21.19
CA ALA A 180 -25.48 -19.35 20.60
C ALA A 180 -25.74 -18.80 19.18
N GLY A 181 -25.64 -19.64 18.16
CA GLY A 181 -25.94 -19.26 16.77
C GLY A 181 -25.03 -20.04 15.84
N ALA A 182 -25.57 -20.57 14.73
CA ALA A 182 -24.76 -21.41 13.84
C ALA A 182 -23.72 -20.61 13.04
N THR A 183 -23.83 -19.28 13.04
CA THR A 183 -23.02 -18.35 12.23
C THR A 183 -22.27 -17.30 13.05
N THR A 184 -22.34 -17.35 14.38
CA THR A 184 -21.62 -16.40 15.25
C THR A 184 -20.24 -16.94 15.58
N GLU A 185 -19.19 -16.18 15.27
CA GLU A 185 -17.82 -16.54 15.66
C GLU A 185 -17.65 -16.43 17.18
N ASP A 186 -16.85 -17.36 17.74
CA ASP A 186 -16.48 -17.31 19.14
C ASP A 186 -15.58 -16.09 19.40
N SER A 187 -15.72 -15.48 20.57
CA SER A 187 -14.95 -14.27 20.92
C SER A 187 -14.23 -14.46 22.25
N ILE A 188 -13.20 -13.65 22.51
CA ILE A 188 -12.58 -13.57 23.83
C ILE A 188 -13.60 -12.98 24.81
N VAL A 189 -13.61 -13.48 26.04
CA VAL A 189 -14.45 -12.94 27.11
C VAL A 189 -13.94 -11.54 27.48
N GLU A 190 -14.82 -10.56 27.54
CA GLU A 190 -14.47 -9.22 28.01
C GLU A 190 -14.66 -9.12 29.53
N GLY A 191 -13.69 -8.55 30.23
CA GLY A 191 -13.70 -8.41 31.69
C GLY A 191 -12.90 -9.50 32.41
N VAL A 192 -12.72 -9.28 33.72
CA VAL A 192 -11.94 -10.18 34.59
C VAL A 192 -12.68 -11.50 34.80
N VAL A 193 -12.06 -12.61 34.42
CA VAL A 193 -12.58 -13.97 34.66
C VAL A 193 -12.11 -14.51 36.02
N GLN A 194 -12.87 -15.40 36.65
CA GLN A 194 -12.45 -16.03 37.91
C GLN A 194 -11.63 -17.29 37.61
N CYS A 195 -10.46 -17.43 38.22
CA CYS A 195 -9.57 -18.57 37.99
C CYS A 195 -9.18 -19.22 39.30
N THR A 196 -9.25 -20.55 39.37
CA THR A 196 -8.87 -21.33 40.56
C THR A 196 -8.13 -22.60 40.16
N VAL A 197 -7.15 -23.02 40.95
CA VAL A 197 -6.46 -24.29 40.73
C VAL A 197 -7.22 -25.40 41.47
N GLN A 198 -7.83 -26.32 40.73
CA GLN A 198 -8.58 -27.45 41.28
C GLN A 198 -7.69 -28.64 41.64
N LYS A 199 -6.57 -28.79 40.92
CA LYS A 199 -5.57 -29.85 41.14
C LYS A 199 -4.18 -29.29 40.86
N GLY A 200 -3.20 -29.62 41.70
CA GLY A 200 -1.82 -29.17 41.55
C GLY A 200 -1.56 -27.75 42.07
N SER A 201 -2.36 -27.27 43.03
CA SER A 201 -2.17 -25.95 43.67
C SER A 201 -0.84 -25.80 44.40
N ASP A 202 -0.18 -26.90 44.73
CA ASP A 202 1.16 -26.87 45.33
C ASP A 202 2.27 -26.62 44.29
N ALA A 203 1.92 -26.64 42.99
CA ALA A 203 2.83 -26.48 41.86
C ALA A 203 2.73 -25.10 41.16
N VAL A 204 1.59 -24.41 41.23
CA VAL A 204 1.37 -23.09 40.61
C VAL A 204 0.42 -22.21 41.42
N ASP A 205 0.56 -20.90 41.24
CA ASP A 205 -0.45 -19.90 41.54
C ASP A 205 -1.20 -19.50 40.26
N VAL A 206 -2.46 -19.08 40.41
CA VAL A 206 -3.25 -18.51 39.30
C VAL A 206 -3.82 -17.16 39.71
N GLU A 207 -3.70 -16.18 38.81
CA GLU A 207 -4.30 -14.86 38.93
C GLU A 207 -5.34 -14.65 37.82
N ALA A 208 -6.43 -13.99 38.18
CA ALA A 208 -7.47 -13.57 37.25
C ALA A 208 -7.03 -12.30 36.51
N VAL A 209 -7.08 -12.32 35.18
CA VAL A 209 -6.80 -11.15 34.33
C VAL A 209 -7.98 -10.87 33.39
N ASP A 210 -7.91 -9.75 32.67
CA ASP A 210 -8.92 -9.41 31.67
C ASP A 210 -8.91 -10.46 30.54
N GLY A 211 -10.07 -11.06 30.28
CA GLY A 211 -10.26 -12.11 29.28
C GLY A 211 -9.52 -13.43 29.52
N GLY A 212 -8.93 -13.63 30.70
CA GLY A 212 -8.10 -14.80 30.93
C GLY A 212 -7.56 -15.04 32.34
N CYS A 213 -6.73 -16.06 32.46
CA CYS A 213 -5.96 -16.32 33.67
C CYS A 213 -4.48 -16.17 33.40
N PHE A 214 -3.72 -15.81 34.42
CA PHE A 214 -2.27 -15.83 34.39
C PHE A 214 -1.78 -16.88 35.40
N VAL A 215 -1.14 -17.94 34.90
CA VAL A 215 -0.63 -19.03 35.75
C VAL A 215 0.86 -18.83 35.93
N SER A 216 1.35 -18.94 37.16
CA SER A 216 2.75 -18.73 37.48
C SER A 216 3.29 -19.74 38.48
N CYS A 217 4.53 -20.18 38.25
CA CYS A 217 5.29 -21.00 39.18
C CYS A 217 6.32 -20.11 39.88
N GLY A 218 6.10 -19.81 41.16
CA GLY A 218 7.06 -19.15 42.07
C GLY A 218 7.97 -20.10 42.89
N LYS A 219 8.89 -19.52 43.68
CA LYS A 219 9.86 -20.26 44.54
C LYS A 219 9.21 -21.11 45.64
N GLN A 220 7.97 -20.80 46.01
CA GLN A 220 7.16 -21.52 46.99
C GLN A 220 6.69 -22.89 46.49
N HIS A 221 6.66 -23.10 45.17
CA HIS A 221 6.23 -24.34 44.55
C HIS A 221 7.43 -25.29 44.42
N VAL A 222 7.46 -26.31 45.27
CA VAL A 222 8.62 -27.21 45.43
C VAL A 222 8.35 -28.63 44.93
N VAL A 223 7.31 -28.80 44.12
CA VAL A 223 6.89 -30.08 43.53
C VAL A 223 6.46 -29.88 42.09
N GLY A 224 6.66 -30.92 41.27
CA GLY A 224 6.12 -30.99 39.92
C GLY A 224 4.75 -31.67 39.92
N ALA A 225 3.97 -31.44 38.87
CA ALA A 225 2.65 -32.01 38.71
C ALA A 225 2.45 -32.47 37.26
N GLU A 226 2.17 -33.76 37.07
CA GLU A 226 1.82 -34.34 35.76
C GLU A 226 0.62 -33.65 35.12
N GLU A 227 -0.29 -33.17 35.99
CA GLU A 227 -1.53 -32.50 35.63
C GLU A 227 -1.89 -31.45 36.70
N VAL A 228 -1.93 -30.19 36.28
CA VAL A 228 -2.47 -29.03 36.99
C VAL A 228 -3.76 -28.63 36.28
N LEU A 229 -4.88 -28.66 37.00
CA LEU A 229 -6.19 -28.30 36.44
C LEU A 229 -6.56 -26.90 36.92
N VAL A 230 -6.53 -25.94 36.00
CA VAL A 230 -7.00 -24.57 36.23
C VAL A 230 -8.45 -24.48 35.80
N GLU A 231 -9.35 -24.31 36.76
CA GLU A 231 -10.75 -24.01 36.49
C GLU A 231 -10.92 -22.53 36.24
N VAL A 232 -11.54 -22.21 35.12
CA VAL A 232 -11.94 -20.87 34.73
C VAL A 232 -13.44 -20.77 34.87
N GLN A 233 -13.91 -19.74 35.55
CA GLN A 233 -15.32 -19.41 35.71
C GLN A 233 -15.61 -18.00 35.19
N VAL A 234 -16.64 -17.89 34.34
CA VAL A 234 -17.10 -16.62 33.76
C VAL A 234 -18.51 -16.33 34.26
N ASN A 235 -18.72 -15.11 34.80
CA ASN A 235 -20.01 -14.62 35.30
C ASN A 235 -20.72 -15.57 36.31
N GLY A 236 -19.94 -16.34 37.07
CA GLY A 236 -20.44 -17.32 38.05
C GLY A 236 -21.26 -18.48 37.48
N THR A 237 -21.36 -18.60 36.15
CA THR A 237 -22.32 -19.49 35.47
C THR A 237 -21.62 -20.53 34.60
N TYR A 238 -20.63 -20.11 33.80
CA TYR A 238 -19.92 -21.01 32.89
C TYR A 238 -18.57 -21.37 33.49
N THR A 239 -18.24 -22.66 33.47
CA THR A 239 -16.98 -23.20 34.00
C THR A 239 -16.32 -24.09 32.96
N THR A 240 -15.01 -23.96 32.80
CA THR A 240 -14.17 -24.88 31.99
C THR A 240 -12.84 -25.11 32.68
N THR A 241 -12.10 -26.14 32.28
CA THR A 241 -10.81 -26.49 32.87
C THR A 241 -9.72 -26.56 31.82
N VAL A 242 -8.58 -25.94 32.11
CA VAL A 242 -7.35 -26.07 31.32
C VAL A 242 -6.37 -26.96 32.07
N SER A 243 -5.82 -27.95 31.36
CA SER A 243 -4.79 -28.84 31.89
C SER A 243 -3.41 -28.33 31.51
N LEU A 244 -2.56 -28.14 32.51
CA LEU A 244 -1.15 -27.81 32.36
C LEU A 244 -0.31 -28.91 33.00
N ARG A 245 0.97 -29.00 32.64
CA ARG A 245 1.95 -29.84 33.31
C ARG A 245 3.06 -28.96 33.84
N VAL A 246 3.51 -29.25 35.06
CA VAL A 246 4.58 -28.52 35.73
C VAL A 246 5.73 -29.47 36.04
N TRP A 247 6.87 -29.17 35.46
CA TRP A 247 8.13 -29.87 35.68
C TRP A 247 8.90 -29.20 36.81
N PHE A 248 9.31 -29.99 37.80
CA PHE A 248 10.12 -29.54 38.92
C PHE A 248 11.38 -30.40 39.03
N PRO A 249 12.56 -29.82 39.31
CA PRO A 249 13.79 -30.59 39.41
C PRO A 249 13.76 -31.57 40.58
N GLN A 250 14.09 -32.83 40.30
CA GLN A 250 14.04 -33.96 41.23
C GLN A 250 15.40 -34.31 41.85
N SER A 251 16.50 -34.03 41.13
CA SER A 251 17.88 -34.22 41.59
C SER A 251 18.80 -33.25 40.87
N VAL A 252 19.87 -32.78 41.53
CA VAL A 252 20.97 -32.05 40.88
C VAL A 252 22.26 -32.84 41.03
N THR A 253 22.82 -33.27 39.92
CA THR A 253 24.09 -34.00 39.89
C THR A 253 25.19 -33.06 39.47
N VAL A 254 26.17 -32.84 40.35
CA VAL A 254 27.39 -32.10 40.04
C VAL A 254 28.43 -33.07 39.50
N ILE A 255 29.06 -32.73 38.38
CA ILE A 255 30.19 -33.47 37.81
C ILE A 255 31.29 -32.51 37.35
N SER A 256 32.48 -33.04 37.10
CA SER A 256 33.59 -32.31 36.47
C SER A 256 34.20 -33.12 35.34
N LYS A 257 34.99 -32.46 34.48
CA LYS A 257 35.80 -33.14 33.46
C LYS A 257 36.98 -33.91 34.07
N ASP A 258 37.49 -33.42 35.19
CA ASP A 258 38.64 -33.99 35.88
C ASP A 258 38.39 -34.03 37.39
N ARG A 259 38.64 -35.18 38.00
CA ARG A 259 38.39 -35.44 39.42
C ARG A 259 39.65 -35.25 40.28
N GLU A 260 40.83 -35.31 39.68
CA GLU A 260 42.12 -35.24 40.38
C GLU A 260 42.97 -34.11 39.81
N LEU A 261 42.99 -32.96 40.50
CA LEU A 261 43.76 -31.78 40.10
C LEU A 261 45.23 -31.95 40.55
N ASN A 262 46.08 -32.36 39.63
CA ASN A 262 47.51 -32.59 39.83
C ASN A 262 48.32 -31.30 39.83
N ALA A 263 49.52 -31.34 40.43
CA ALA A 263 50.47 -30.24 40.40
C ALA A 263 51.05 -30.09 38.99
N ILE A 264 51.18 -28.86 38.50
CA ILE A 264 51.73 -28.58 37.17
C ILE A 264 53.24 -28.38 37.30
N HIS A 265 54.00 -29.19 36.58
CA HIS A 265 55.45 -29.12 36.58
C HIS A 265 55.92 -27.72 36.15
N GLN A 266 56.84 -27.13 36.91
CA GLN A 266 57.42 -25.79 36.70
C GLN A 266 56.46 -24.60 36.78
N ALA A 267 55.23 -24.78 37.28
CA ALA A 267 54.30 -23.69 37.55
C ALA A 267 54.03 -23.55 39.06
N TYR A 268 54.06 -22.32 39.57
CA TYR A 268 53.96 -22.01 41.00
C TYR A 268 52.92 -20.93 41.30
N ARG A 269 52.31 -21.03 42.48
CA ARG A 269 51.33 -20.09 43.03
C ARG A 269 51.95 -19.26 44.15
N GLY A 270 52.00 -17.93 43.96
CA GLY A 270 52.37 -16.97 45.00
C GLY A 270 53.86 -16.99 45.32
N CYS A 271 54.54 -15.88 45.02
CA CYS A 271 55.98 -15.79 45.20
C CYS A 271 56.28 -15.01 46.49
N ASP A 272 56.52 -15.72 47.60
CA ASP A 272 57.18 -15.07 48.73
C ASP A 272 58.69 -15.07 48.51
N VAL A 273 59.13 -14.08 47.72
CA VAL A 273 60.55 -13.81 47.44
C VAL A 273 61.38 -13.61 48.72
N SER A 274 60.76 -13.41 49.89
CA SER A 274 61.45 -13.27 51.16
C SER A 274 61.70 -14.58 51.92
N SER A 275 60.95 -15.66 51.63
CA SER A 275 61.07 -16.95 52.33
C SER A 275 61.58 -18.12 51.47
N GLY A 276 61.65 -17.96 50.14
CA GLY A 276 62.12 -19.01 49.23
C GLY A 276 61.19 -20.23 49.16
N SER A 277 59.95 -20.10 49.61
CA SER A 277 58.91 -21.12 49.48
C SER A 277 57.98 -20.79 48.31
N SER A 278 57.95 -21.66 47.30
CA SER A 278 57.00 -21.60 46.18
C SER A 278 56.00 -22.75 46.33
N SER A 279 54.71 -22.44 46.35
CA SER A 279 53.66 -23.47 46.32
C SER A 279 53.42 -23.87 44.86
N PRO A 280 53.21 -25.15 44.54
CA PRO A 280 52.89 -25.54 43.16
C PRO A 280 51.57 -24.94 42.69
N LEU A 281 51.46 -24.64 41.40
CA LEU A 281 50.20 -24.37 40.73
C LEU A 281 49.55 -25.72 40.37
N TYR A 282 48.26 -25.87 40.63
CA TYR A 282 47.52 -27.09 40.33
C TYR A 282 46.61 -26.90 39.12
N GLN A 283 46.23 -28.01 38.48
CA GLN A 283 45.21 -28.03 37.44
C GLN A 283 43.88 -27.43 37.91
N GLN A 284 43.04 -27.06 36.96
CA GLN A 284 41.66 -26.63 37.19
C GLN A 284 40.71 -27.42 36.30
N THR A 285 39.45 -27.52 36.70
CA THR A 285 38.42 -28.26 35.96
C THR A 285 37.13 -27.46 35.88
N GLN A 286 36.38 -27.65 34.79
CA GLN A 286 35.06 -27.08 34.64
C GLN A 286 34.03 -27.99 35.32
N MET A 287 33.12 -27.36 36.05
CA MET A 287 32.04 -27.97 36.79
C MET A 287 30.77 -27.89 35.96
N TYR A 288 30.01 -28.98 35.96
CA TYR A 288 28.70 -29.06 35.33
C TYR A 288 27.67 -29.49 36.36
N ALA A 289 26.46 -28.97 36.21
CA ALA A 289 25.30 -29.38 36.99
C ALA A 289 24.23 -29.87 36.04
N TYR A 290 23.80 -31.12 36.22
CA TYR A 290 22.70 -31.72 35.46
C TYR A 290 21.53 -31.97 36.39
N THR A 291 20.32 -31.78 35.90
CA THR A 291 19.10 -32.08 36.65
C THR A 291 18.15 -32.94 35.83
N THR A 292 17.38 -33.79 36.52
CA THR A 292 16.22 -34.45 35.93
C THR A 292 15.00 -33.70 36.44
N PHE A 293 14.18 -33.19 35.52
CA PHE A 293 12.90 -32.61 35.89
C PHE A 293 11.84 -33.70 35.94
N ALA A 294 10.93 -33.60 36.90
CA ALA A 294 9.80 -34.51 37.00
C ALA A 294 8.47 -33.77 37.10
N ALA A 295 7.45 -34.39 36.53
CA ALA A 295 6.07 -33.97 36.62
C ALA A 295 5.24 -35.18 37.04
N GLY A 296 5.09 -35.40 38.35
CA GLY A 296 4.50 -36.63 38.88
C GLY A 296 5.37 -37.85 38.63
N ALA A 297 4.88 -38.81 37.83
CA ALA A 297 5.63 -40.03 37.47
C ALA A 297 6.47 -39.90 36.19
N LEU A 298 6.34 -38.77 35.48
CA LEU A 298 7.12 -38.49 34.26
C LEU A 298 8.44 -37.82 34.62
N GLU A 299 9.49 -38.14 33.89
CA GLU A 299 10.85 -37.62 34.11
C GLU A 299 11.53 -37.30 32.78
N THR A 300 12.31 -36.21 32.74
CA THR A 300 13.14 -35.85 31.58
C THR A 300 14.45 -36.63 31.55
N ALA A 301 15.13 -36.61 30.40
CA ALA A 301 16.58 -36.86 30.39
C ALA A 301 17.33 -35.83 31.26
N ALA A 302 18.59 -36.09 31.57
CA ALA A 302 19.44 -35.16 32.30
C ALA A 302 19.63 -33.85 31.50
N VAL A 303 19.19 -32.73 32.08
CA VAL A 303 19.25 -31.39 31.50
C VAL A 303 20.39 -30.60 32.13
N ASP A 304 21.23 -29.97 31.31
CA ASP A 304 22.29 -29.08 31.79
C ASP A 304 21.70 -27.80 32.40
N VAL A 305 22.00 -27.55 33.66
CA VAL A 305 21.59 -26.36 34.43
C VAL A 305 22.80 -25.63 35.03
N SER A 306 24.00 -25.86 34.49
CA SER A 306 25.26 -25.28 34.99
C SER A 306 25.22 -23.76 35.06
N CYS A 307 24.55 -23.11 34.11
CA CYS A 307 24.38 -21.64 34.08
C CYS A 307 23.33 -21.10 35.07
N MET A 308 22.54 -21.98 35.70
CA MET A 308 21.48 -21.58 36.63
C MET A 308 21.87 -21.79 38.11
N VAL A 309 23.03 -22.41 38.38
CA VAL A 309 23.48 -22.73 39.75
C VAL A 309 24.78 -22.01 40.09
N GLU A 310 25.06 -21.90 41.38
CA GLU A 310 26.34 -21.44 41.91
C GLU A 310 27.11 -22.65 42.49
N PHE A 311 28.34 -22.89 42.04
CA PHE A 311 29.17 -23.95 42.60
C PHE A 311 29.92 -23.44 43.84
N ARG A 312 29.92 -24.22 44.93
CA ARG A 312 30.72 -23.91 46.12
C ARG A 312 31.51 -25.12 46.61
N THR A 313 32.68 -24.83 47.15
CA THR A 313 33.61 -25.78 47.77
C THR A 313 33.35 -25.92 49.27
N SER A 314 33.53 -27.13 49.81
CA SER A 314 33.55 -27.36 51.26
C SER A 314 34.82 -26.82 51.94
N ASP A 315 35.91 -26.65 51.19
CA ASP A 315 37.19 -26.18 51.71
C ASP A 315 37.93 -25.34 50.65
N SER A 316 37.79 -24.02 50.76
CA SER A 316 38.44 -23.05 49.87
C SER A 316 39.97 -22.97 50.04
N SER A 317 40.54 -23.63 51.06
CA SER A 317 41.99 -23.75 51.22
C SER A 317 42.58 -24.89 50.38
N VAL A 318 41.75 -25.85 49.94
CA VAL A 318 42.13 -26.99 49.08
C VAL A 318 41.71 -26.74 47.64
N VAL A 319 40.45 -26.37 47.39
CA VAL A 319 39.93 -26.06 46.06
C VAL A 319 39.18 -24.73 46.11
N LEU A 320 39.57 -23.78 45.27
CA LEU A 320 38.85 -22.51 45.07
C LEU A 320 37.89 -22.64 43.90
N VAL A 321 36.66 -22.18 44.04
CA VAL A 321 35.68 -22.16 42.94
C VAL A 321 35.43 -20.73 42.51
N ASP A 322 35.45 -20.51 41.20
CA ASP A 322 35.29 -19.22 40.53
C ASP A 322 34.35 -19.41 39.33
N GLY A 323 33.07 -19.01 39.51
CA GLY A 323 32.00 -19.35 38.58
C GLY A 323 31.76 -20.87 38.53
N ASP A 324 31.90 -21.45 37.35
CA ASP A 324 31.83 -22.89 37.06
C ASP A 324 33.22 -23.56 36.99
N VAL A 325 34.29 -22.88 37.42
CA VAL A 325 35.64 -23.44 37.39
C VAL A 325 36.17 -23.71 38.80
N ALA A 326 36.59 -24.95 39.04
CA ALA A 326 37.23 -25.38 40.29
C ALA A 326 38.76 -25.45 40.11
N LYS A 327 39.50 -24.71 40.94
CA LYS A 327 40.96 -24.52 40.89
C LYS A 327 41.61 -25.19 42.11
N GLY A 328 42.63 -26.04 41.91
CA GLY A 328 43.40 -26.60 43.01
C GLY A 328 44.27 -25.55 43.72
N ILE A 329 44.34 -25.61 45.05
CA ILE A 329 45.05 -24.64 45.91
C ILE A 329 46.11 -25.31 46.78
N SER A 330 45.75 -26.42 47.45
CA SER A 330 46.66 -27.19 48.29
C SER A 330 46.23 -28.65 48.35
N LEU A 331 47.14 -29.53 48.75
CA LEU A 331 46.88 -30.97 48.82
C LEU A 331 45.72 -31.30 49.75
N GLY A 332 44.81 -32.15 49.29
CA GLY A 332 43.65 -32.58 50.07
C GLY A 332 42.48 -33.00 49.19
N SER A 333 41.30 -33.07 49.79
CA SER A 333 40.04 -33.32 49.09
C SER A 333 39.00 -32.30 49.52
N ALA A 334 38.25 -31.74 48.56
CA ALA A 334 37.12 -30.86 48.82
C ALA A 334 35.90 -31.33 48.03
N SER A 335 34.72 -31.28 48.65
CA SER A 335 33.48 -31.59 47.97
C SER A 335 32.89 -30.33 47.34
N ILE A 336 32.52 -30.39 46.07
CA ILE A 336 31.80 -29.32 45.37
C ILE A 336 30.31 -29.61 45.40
N SER A 337 29.50 -28.57 45.63
CA SER A 337 28.04 -28.66 45.67
C SER A 337 27.43 -27.48 44.90
N ALA A 338 26.25 -27.70 44.32
CA ALA A 338 25.49 -26.67 43.61
C ALA A 338 24.51 -25.97 44.56
N TYR A 339 24.47 -24.65 44.48
CA TYR A 339 23.64 -23.76 45.27
C TYR A 339 22.68 -23.02 44.35
N GLY A 340 21.45 -22.86 44.81
CA GLY A 340 20.48 -21.99 44.18
C GLY A 340 20.64 -20.55 44.68
N SER A 341 19.83 -19.66 44.11
CA SER A 341 19.83 -18.23 44.42
C SER A 341 19.61 -17.80 45.85
N SER A 342 18.93 -18.62 46.66
CA SER A 342 18.72 -18.34 48.09
C SER A 342 19.99 -18.54 48.92
N GLY A 343 21.10 -18.94 48.30
CA GLY A 343 22.35 -19.25 48.99
C GLY A 343 22.30 -20.54 49.81
N THR A 344 21.21 -21.30 49.71
CA THR A 344 21.02 -22.63 50.29
C THR A 344 21.48 -23.70 49.32
N GLU A 345 22.18 -24.73 49.83
CA GLU A 345 22.53 -25.93 49.07
C GLU A 345 21.22 -26.52 48.51
N LEU A 346 21.19 -26.81 47.20
CA LEU A 346 19.98 -27.30 46.54
C LEU A 346 19.56 -28.61 47.22
N SER A 347 18.48 -28.57 47.99
CA SER A 347 18.05 -29.66 48.91
C SER A 347 17.53 -30.91 48.18
N VAL A 348 17.53 -30.84 46.86
CA VAL A 348 17.07 -31.82 45.89
C VAL A 348 18.19 -32.83 45.64
N SER A 349 18.41 -33.73 46.59
CA SER A 349 19.44 -34.81 46.59
C SER A 349 20.73 -34.46 45.84
N SER A 350 21.33 -33.30 46.11
CA SER A 350 22.50 -32.86 45.35
C SER A 350 23.65 -33.82 45.60
N SER A 351 24.12 -34.52 44.57
CA SER A 351 25.31 -35.37 44.73
C SER A 351 26.50 -34.45 44.93
N ARG A 352 27.10 -34.48 46.12
CA ARG A 352 28.40 -33.84 46.35
C ARG A 352 29.43 -34.49 45.45
N TYR A 353 30.22 -33.67 44.78
CA TYR A 353 31.28 -34.15 43.89
C TYR A 353 32.64 -33.91 44.53
N ASP A 354 33.31 -34.99 44.94
CA ASP A 354 34.62 -34.90 45.58
C ASP A 354 35.73 -34.70 44.55
N LEU A 355 36.38 -33.55 44.63
CA LEU A 355 37.63 -33.24 43.94
C LEU A 355 38.82 -33.52 44.85
N GLN A 356 39.85 -34.14 44.28
CA GLN A 356 41.12 -34.39 44.95
C GLN A 356 42.19 -33.48 44.37
N VAL A 357 42.98 -32.84 45.22
CA VAL A 357 44.19 -32.11 44.81
C VAL A 357 45.38 -32.96 45.22
N ALA A 358 46.09 -33.48 44.22
CA ALA A 358 47.13 -34.49 44.41
C ALA A 358 48.53 -33.92 44.20
N ALA A 359 49.53 -34.57 44.82
CA ALA A 359 50.94 -34.18 44.70
C ALA A 359 51.62 -34.74 43.44
N THR A 360 50.91 -35.55 42.65
CA THR A 360 51.38 -36.04 41.37
C THR A 360 51.67 -34.84 40.47
N GLU A 361 52.82 -34.83 39.80
CA GLU A 361 53.13 -33.78 38.83
C GLU A 361 52.71 -34.20 37.41
N VAL A 362 52.12 -33.25 36.68
CA VAL A 362 51.82 -33.36 35.26
C VAL A 362 52.66 -32.36 34.46
N THR A 363 53.07 -32.75 33.26
CA THR A 363 53.78 -31.87 32.33
C THR A 363 52.84 -31.42 31.21
N VAL A 364 53.10 -30.25 30.63
CA VAL A 364 52.38 -29.80 29.43
C VAL A 364 52.85 -30.57 28.21
N HIS A 365 51.93 -31.26 27.52
CA HIS A 365 52.19 -31.90 26.22
C HIS A 365 52.01 -30.92 25.07
N HIS A 366 50.87 -30.22 25.05
CA HIS A 366 50.53 -29.25 24.00
C HIS A 366 49.97 -27.99 24.62
N LEU A 367 50.39 -26.84 24.10
CA LEU A 367 49.75 -25.55 24.31
C LEU A 367 49.26 -25.07 22.95
N SER A 368 47.97 -24.78 22.82
CA SER A 368 47.36 -24.43 21.54
C SER A 368 46.47 -23.22 21.68
N ALA A 369 46.57 -22.30 20.72
CA ALA A 369 45.63 -21.18 20.60
C ALA A 369 44.64 -21.48 19.47
N VAL A 370 43.35 -21.29 19.74
CA VAL A 370 42.28 -21.49 18.77
C VAL A 370 41.50 -20.20 18.64
N MET A 371 41.49 -19.64 17.43
CA MET A 371 40.67 -18.47 17.12
C MET A 371 39.34 -18.91 16.50
N VAL A 372 38.24 -18.39 17.03
CA VAL A 372 36.88 -18.72 16.59
C VAL A 372 36.12 -17.43 16.29
N THR A 373 35.32 -17.43 15.23
CA THR A 373 34.47 -16.29 14.86
C THR A 373 32.98 -16.58 15.08
N GLY A 374 32.62 -17.85 15.23
CA GLY A 374 31.24 -18.27 15.46
C GLY A 374 31.11 -19.75 15.83
N ALA A 375 29.88 -20.14 16.13
CA ALA A 375 29.49 -21.53 16.31
C ALA A 375 28.04 -21.72 15.84
N ASP A 376 27.80 -22.77 15.05
CA ASP A 376 26.48 -23.12 14.53
C ASP A 376 26.03 -24.49 15.06
N PHE A 377 24.76 -24.60 15.44
CA PHE A 377 24.16 -25.85 15.87
C PHE A 377 23.47 -26.55 14.69
N ALA A 378 23.97 -27.74 14.33
CA ALA A 378 23.36 -28.59 13.33
C ALA A 378 22.62 -29.76 14.00
N VAL A 379 21.29 -29.79 13.88
CA VAL A 379 20.46 -30.91 14.31
C VAL A 379 20.47 -31.99 13.24
N HIS A 380 20.92 -33.20 13.59
CA HIS A 380 20.79 -34.38 12.73
C HIS A 380 19.43 -35.03 13.04
N ASP A 381 18.52 -35.06 12.06
CA ASP A 381 17.19 -35.69 12.05
C ASP A 381 16.01 -34.86 12.60
N SER A 382 15.32 -34.15 11.70
CA SER A 382 13.95 -33.64 11.93
C SER A 382 12.92 -34.60 11.32
N SER A 383 12.51 -35.62 12.07
CA SER A 383 11.25 -36.32 11.77
C SER A 383 10.07 -35.35 12.01
N PRO A 384 9.05 -35.30 11.14
CA PRO A 384 7.91 -34.37 11.28
C PRO A 384 6.93 -34.72 12.41
N GLY A 385 7.18 -35.77 13.19
CA GLY A 385 6.43 -36.08 14.40
C GLY A 385 7.24 -35.72 15.64
N LEU A 386 6.92 -34.61 16.30
CA LEU A 386 7.48 -34.24 17.60
C LEU A 386 6.66 -34.95 18.69
N ASN A 387 7.25 -35.91 19.40
CA ASN A 387 6.74 -36.34 20.71
C ASN A 387 7.46 -35.56 21.82
N LEU A 388 6.78 -35.38 22.95
CA LEU A 388 7.32 -34.67 24.12
C LEU A 388 8.58 -35.32 24.72
N ASP A 389 8.83 -36.60 24.41
CA ASP A 389 9.97 -37.38 24.91
C ASP A 389 11.06 -37.62 23.85
N ASP A 390 10.94 -37.01 22.67
CA ASP A 390 11.95 -37.18 21.62
C ASP A 390 13.25 -36.46 22.01
N SER A 391 14.37 -37.17 21.90
CA SER A 391 15.70 -36.62 22.12
C SER A 391 16.44 -36.47 20.79
N TRP A 392 16.94 -35.27 20.49
CA TRP A 392 17.79 -35.02 19.33
C TRP A 392 19.23 -34.79 19.74
N SER A 393 20.17 -35.29 18.93
CA SER A 393 21.56 -34.89 19.02
C SER A 393 21.81 -33.69 18.12
N SER A 394 22.32 -32.60 18.69
CA SER A 394 22.86 -31.47 17.93
C SER A 394 24.38 -31.50 17.98
N THR A 395 25.02 -31.17 16.86
CA THR A 395 26.46 -30.93 16.79
C THR A 395 26.70 -29.42 16.74
N ALA A 396 27.56 -28.91 17.61
CA ALA A 396 28.05 -27.53 17.51
C ALA A 396 29.29 -27.49 16.60
N ASN A 397 29.17 -26.86 15.44
CA ASN A 397 30.27 -26.63 14.51
C ASN A 397 30.89 -25.26 14.82
N VAL A 398 32.12 -25.26 15.31
CA VAL A 398 32.87 -24.02 15.56
C VAL A 398 33.50 -23.55 14.25
N THR A 399 33.35 -22.26 13.93
CA THR A 399 33.80 -21.68 12.66
C THR A 399 34.87 -20.62 12.86
N GLN A 400 35.70 -20.44 11.82
CA GLN A 400 36.69 -19.37 11.70
C GLN A 400 36.54 -18.73 10.32
N GLU A 401 35.94 -17.55 10.27
CA GLU A 401 35.60 -16.82 9.05
C GLU A 401 36.18 -15.40 9.09
N LEU A 402 37.41 -15.27 8.60
CA LEU A 402 38.15 -14.00 8.58
C LEU A 402 38.24 -13.47 7.16
N ARG A 403 37.08 -13.09 6.60
CA ARG A 403 36.92 -12.75 5.17
C ARG A 403 37.08 -11.27 4.81
N MET A 404 37.17 -10.42 5.83
CA MET A 404 37.33 -8.98 5.66
C MET A 404 38.29 -8.40 6.70
N GLU A 405 38.84 -7.24 6.40
CA GLU A 405 39.58 -6.44 7.39
C GLU A 405 38.67 -6.04 8.54
N LEU A 406 39.24 -5.85 9.72
CA LEU A 406 38.55 -5.47 10.96
C LEU A 406 37.55 -6.51 11.50
N VAL A 407 37.43 -7.69 10.87
CA VAL A 407 36.71 -8.82 11.44
C VAL A 407 37.45 -9.29 12.68
N THR A 408 36.70 -9.50 13.75
CA THR A 408 37.20 -9.97 15.04
C THR A 408 36.85 -11.43 15.28
N GLY A 409 37.65 -12.08 16.11
CA GLY A 409 37.38 -13.42 16.61
C GLY A 409 37.98 -13.61 17.99
N HIS A 410 37.42 -14.55 18.72
CA HIS A 410 37.81 -14.89 20.08
C HIS A 410 38.94 -15.90 20.08
N ILE A 411 39.97 -15.69 20.90
CA ILE A 411 41.13 -16.59 21.00
C ILE A 411 41.09 -17.31 22.35
N PHE A 412 40.97 -18.64 22.30
CA PHE A 412 41.06 -19.52 23.46
C PHE A 412 42.41 -20.21 23.49
N VAL A 413 43.03 -20.28 24.67
CA VAL A 413 44.30 -20.99 24.87
C VAL A 413 44.03 -22.25 25.66
N TYR A 414 44.27 -23.41 25.06
CA TYR A 414 44.11 -24.71 25.69
C TYR A 414 45.45 -25.37 25.94
N VAL A 415 45.52 -26.11 27.04
CA VAL A 415 46.64 -26.97 27.37
C VAL A 415 46.16 -28.42 27.46
N GLU A 416 46.93 -29.33 26.89
CA GLU A 416 46.81 -30.77 27.10
C GLU A 416 47.97 -31.22 27.99
N TYR A 417 47.65 -31.85 29.11
CA TYR A 417 48.62 -32.35 30.08
C TYR A 417 48.99 -33.82 29.82
N SER A 418 50.05 -34.30 30.46
CA SER A 418 50.54 -35.69 30.35
C SER A 418 49.57 -36.76 30.86
N ASP A 419 48.54 -36.37 31.62
CA ASP A 419 47.43 -37.22 32.06
C ASP A 419 46.23 -37.20 31.08
N SER A 420 46.40 -36.59 29.90
CA SER A 420 45.39 -36.40 28.85
C SER A 420 44.23 -35.48 29.24
N THR A 421 44.31 -34.76 30.36
CA THR A 421 43.35 -33.73 30.70
C THR A 421 43.60 -32.49 29.83
N ILE A 422 42.50 -31.85 29.41
CA ILE A 422 42.53 -30.62 28.62
C ILE A 422 41.88 -29.50 29.43
N GLN A 423 42.55 -28.35 29.48
CA GLN A 423 42.15 -27.20 30.27
C GLN A 423 42.31 -25.91 29.45
N GLU A 424 41.37 -24.97 29.57
CA GLU A 424 41.62 -23.58 29.13
C GLU A 424 42.56 -22.91 30.13
N VAL A 425 43.64 -22.28 29.64
CA VAL A 425 44.62 -21.57 30.46
C VAL A 425 44.41 -20.08 30.31
N ARG A 426 44.34 -19.38 31.45
CA ARG A 426 44.27 -17.92 31.52
C ARG A 426 45.34 -17.37 32.45
N SER A 427 45.65 -16.08 32.34
CA SER A 427 46.50 -15.45 33.34
C SER A 427 45.83 -15.45 34.70
N VAL A 428 46.62 -15.76 35.73
CA VAL A 428 46.21 -15.73 37.13
C VAL A 428 47.14 -14.76 37.84
N GLU A 429 46.55 -13.73 38.44
CA GLU A 429 47.29 -12.67 39.13
C GLU A 429 48.21 -13.26 40.20
N GLY A 430 49.51 -12.91 40.14
CA GLY A 430 50.51 -13.34 41.11
C GLY A 430 50.99 -14.79 41.00
N SER A 431 50.61 -15.55 39.96
CA SER A 431 51.10 -16.92 39.75
C SER A 431 51.59 -17.20 38.33
N ALA A 432 50.75 -17.01 37.30
CA ALA A 432 51.11 -17.40 35.94
C ALA A 432 50.53 -16.43 34.91
N ASN A 433 51.32 -16.13 33.89
CA ASN A 433 50.92 -15.23 32.82
C ASN A 433 50.87 -15.98 31.49
N VAL A 434 49.72 -15.92 30.84
CA VAL A 434 49.54 -16.32 29.44
C VAL A 434 49.60 -15.07 28.57
N THR A 435 50.31 -15.19 27.46
CA THR A 435 50.34 -14.18 26.40
C THR A 435 50.13 -14.87 25.06
N VAL A 436 49.39 -14.25 24.17
CA VAL A 436 49.30 -14.67 22.77
C VAL A 436 49.90 -13.55 21.91
N GLU A 437 50.96 -13.88 21.19
CA GLU A 437 51.59 -12.97 20.23
C GLU A 437 51.36 -13.48 18.81
N VAL A 438 51.42 -12.59 17.83
CA VAL A 438 51.47 -12.98 16.42
C VAL A 438 52.90 -13.33 16.04
N HIS A 439 53.08 -14.44 15.34
CA HIS A 439 54.40 -14.88 14.93
C HIS A 439 55.09 -13.82 14.06
N LYS A 440 56.40 -13.61 14.30
CA LYS A 440 57.18 -12.48 13.73
C LYS A 440 57.26 -12.47 12.21
N ASN A 441 56.97 -13.59 11.55
CA ASN A 441 56.92 -13.69 10.09
C ASN A 441 55.63 -13.09 9.50
N TYR A 442 54.60 -12.82 10.31
CA TYR A 442 53.27 -12.39 9.87
C TYR A 442 52.75 -11.12 10.57
N PRO A 443 53.58 -10.07 10.76
CA PRO A 443 53.25 -8.94 11.65
C PRO A 443 52.09 -8.06 11.19
N LEU A 444 51.59 -8.23 9.95
CA LEU A 444 50.52 -7.43 9.35
C LEU A 444 49.22 -8.23 9.12
N SER A 445 49.11 -9.43 9.69
CA SER A 445 47.94 -10.29 9.51
C SER A 445 46.83 -9.93 10.52
N ILE A 446 47.09 -10.18 11.79
CA ILE A 446 46.15 -10.04 12.90
C ILE A 446 46.75 -9.17 14.01
N GLY A 447 45.91 -8.37 14.66
CA GLY A 447 46.21 -7.74 15.94
C GLY A 447 45.59 -8.57 17.06
N VAL A 448 46.37 -8.88 18.10
CA VAL A 448 45.88 -9.59 19.29
C VAL A 448 45.76 -8.59 20.44
N THR A 449 44.58 -8.53 21.05
CA THR A 449 44.31 -7.72 22.23
C THR A 449 43.99 -8.64 23.40
N LYS A 450 44.48 -8.26 24.58
CA LYS A 450 44.21 -8.96 25.83
C LYS A 450 43.13 -8.20 26.61
N ASN A 451 42.06 -8.90 26.97
CA ASN A 451 40.99 -8.40 27.83
C ASN A 451 41.36 -8.67 29.29
N GLU A 452 41.91 -7.67 29.98
CA GLU A 452 42.33 -7.83 31.38
C GLU A 452 41.13 -7.95 32.32
N GLY A 453 41.22 -8.89 33.28
CA GLY A 453 40.29 -8.96 34.42
C GLY A 453 38.92 -9.58 34.13
N LEU A 454 38.70 -10.19 32.95
CA LEU A 454 37.47 -10.94 32.68
C LEU A 454 37.40 -12.23 33.52
N PRO A 455 36.31 -12.44 34.29
CA PRO A 455 36.04 -13.74 34.93
C PRO A 455 36.02 -14.89 33.91
N LEU A 456 36.35 -16.11 34.35
CA LEU A 456 36.41 -17.30 33.49
C LEU A 456 35.12 -17.54 32.69
N ASN A 457 33.99 -17.20 33.27
CA ASN A 457 32.66 -17.35 32.71
C ASN A 457 32.15 -16.16 31.86
N GLN A 458 32.96 -15.11 31.65
CA GLN A 458 32.56 -13.89 30.92
C GLN A 458 33.23 -13.74 29.53
N GLY A 459 33.65 -14.85 28.93
CA GLY A 459 34.28 -14.87 27.61
C GLY A 459 35.81 -14.99 27.66
N PRO A 460 36.48 -15.09 26.50
CA PRO A 460 37.91 -15.40 26.42
C PRO A 460 38.79 -14.19 26.77
N GLU A 461 40.00 -14.48 27.25
CA GLU A 461 40.99 -13.46 27.64
C GLU A 461 41.62 -12.73 26.44
N PHE A 462 41.54 -13.29 25.23
CA PHE A 462 42.18 -12.74 24.04
C PHE A 462 41.19 -12.59 22.89
N GLU A 463 41.36 -11.52 22.13
CA GLU A 463 40.65 -11.26 20.88
C GLU A 463 41.65 -11.00 19.76
N GLY A 464 41.40 -11.58 18.58
CA GLY A 464 42.12 -11.31 17.35
C GLY A 464 41.30 -10.43 16.43
N MET A 465 41.93 -9.51 15.71
CA MET A 465 41.31 -8.67 14.68
C MET A 465 42.15 -8.69 13.41
N VAL A 466 41.55 -8.89 12.25
CA VAL A 466 42.24 -8.74 10.97
C VAL A 466 42.63 -7.28 10.76
N LEU A 467 43.92 -7.01 10.52
CA LEU A 467 44.42 -5.64 10.40
C LEU A 467 44.03 -4.99 9.07
N LEU A 468 44.01 -3.65 9.04
CA LEU A 468 43.87 -2.90 7.80
C LEU A 468 45.05 -3.21 6.86
N ASN A 469 44.75 -3.39 5.57
CA ASN A 469 45.68 -3.81 4.52
C ASN A 469 46.36 -5.16 4.77
N ALA A 470 45.75 -6.03 5.58
CA ALA A 470 46.17 -7.42 5.72
C ALA A 470 46.15 -8.14 4.37
N GLN A 471 46.87 -9.25 4.30
CA GLN A 471 46.87 -10.16 3.16
C GLN A 471 46.25 -11.48 3.56
N SER A 472 45.62 -12.17 2.62
CA SER A 472 45.18 -13.54 2.85
C SER A 472 46.37 -14.42 3.22
N LEU A 473 46.22 -15.17 4.30
CA LEU A 473 47.27 -15.95 4.92
C LEU A 473 46.65 -17.13 5.67
N GLU A 474 47.17 -18.31 5.40
CA GLU A 474 46.87 -19.52 6.17
C GLU A 474 48.16 -20.02 6.81
N ALA A 475 48.17 -20.14 8.15
CA ALA A 475 49.34 -20.61 8.89
C ALA A 475 48.95 -21.33 10.18
N ASP A 476 49.57 -22.50 10.42
CA ASP A 476 49.41 -23.31 11.64
C ASP A 476 50.04 -22.68 12.90
N ASP A 477 50.95 -21.73 12.70
CA ASP A 477 51.76 -21.08 13.73
C ASP A 477 51.54 -19.57 13.82
N LEU A 478 50.44 -19.05 13.27
CA LEU A 478 50.16 -17.61 13.26
C LEU A 478 50.09 -17.02 14.66
N LEU A 479 49.40 -17.71 15.57
CA LEU A 479 49.33 -17.35 16.99
C LEU A 479 50.35 -18.15 17.79
N VAL A 480 51.10 -17.45 18.66
CA VAL A 480 52.13 -18.05 19.52
C VAL A 480 51.72 -17.85 20.98
N PRO A 481 50.93 -18.76 21.57
CA PRO A 481 50.66 -18.74 22.99
C PRO A 481 51.92 -19.09 23.78
N ARG A 482 52.19 -18.32 24.83
CA ARG A 482 53.27 -18.55 25.79
C ARG A 482 52.71 -18.52 27.19
N TRP A 483 53.07 -19.53 27.96
CA TRP A 483 52.71 -19.64 29.36
C TRP A 483 53.98 -19.54 30.21
N VAL A 484 54.06 -18.48 31.02
CA VAL A 484 55.22 -18.16 31.84
C VAL A 484 54.82 -18.14 33.31
N ASP A 485 55.61 -18.82 34.13
CA ASP A 485 55.48 -18.76 35.58
C ASP A 485 55.99 -17.40 36.08
N VAL A 486 55.14 -16.65 36.79
CA VAL A 486 55.47 -15.29 37.23
C VAL A 486 56.52 -15.30 38.36
N CYS A 487 56.62 -16.40 39.12
CA CYS A 487 57.54 -16.51 40.24
C CYS A 487 58.99 -16.75 39.82
N THR A 488 59.18 -17.60 38.82
CA THR A 488 60.51 -18.02 38.35
C THR A 488 60.91 -17.30 37.06
N GLY A 489 59.95 -16.74 36.33
CA GLY A 489 60.14 -16.22 34.98
C GLY A 489 60.42 -17.29 33.94
N MET A 490 60.28 -18.58 34.30
CA MET A 490 60.50 -19.70 33.39
C MET A 490 59.27 -19.95 32.53
N THR A 491 59.50 -20.32 31.29
CA THR A 491 58.44 -20.78 30.38
C THR A 491 57.96 -22.15 30.83
N VAL A 492 56.69 -22.24 31.21
CA VAL A 492 56.00 -23.52 31.50
C VAL A 492 55.76 -24.26 30.19
N ALA A 493 55.25 -23.56 29.18
CA ALA A 493 55.05 -24.07 27.83
C ALA A 493 54.98 -22.95 26.79
N GLU A 494 55.30 -23.29 25.56
CA GLU A 494 55.09 -22.46 24.37
C GLU A 494 54.41 -23.31 23.30
N GLY A 495 53.51 -22.68 22.55
CA GLY A 495 52.61 -23.36 21.64
C GLY A 495 52.43 -22.65 20.31
N MET A 496 51.50 -23.16 19.51
CA MET A 496 51.13 -22.61 18.20
C MET A 496 49.61 -22.62 18.04
N GLY A 497 49.09 -21.73 17.21
CA GLY A 497 47.67 -21.63 16.90
C GLY A 497 47.44 -21.32 15.43
N TYR A 498 46.60 -22.15 14.82
CA TYR A 498 46.19 -22.04 13.43
C TYR A 498 45.23 -20.87 13.23
N VAL A 499 45.50 -20.07 12.20
CA VAL A 499 44.56 -19.08 11.70
C VAL A 499 44.59 -19.01 10.17
N ASN A 500 43.40 -18.97 9.57
CA ASN A 500 43.15 -18.73 8.17
C ASN A 500 42.46 -17.37 7.97
N VAL A 501 43.22 -16.41 7.46
CA VAL A 501 42.73 -15.12 6.98
C VAL A 501 42.49 -15.27 5.47
N ASP A 502 41.23 -15.34 5.06
CA ASP A 502 40.84 -15.55 3.67
C ASP A 502 40.08 -14.33 3.14
N LEU A 503 40.81 -13.23 2.91
CA LEU A 503 40.22 -11.97 2.49
C LEU A 503 39.62 -12.09 1.08
N LEU A 504 38.39 -11.60 0.94
CA LEU A 504 37.71 -11.52 -0.35
C LEU A 504 38.48 -10.62 -1.32
N LYS A 505 38.70 -11.12 -2.53
CA LYS A 505 39.36 -10.33 -3.57
C LYS A 505 38.39 -9.34 -4.22
N PRO A 506 38.72 -8.05 -4.29
CA PRO A 506 37.94 -7.09 -5.07
C PRO A 506 38.18 -7.31 -6.58
N VAL A 507 37.11 -7.30 -7.37
CA VAL A 507 37.11 -7.63 -8.81
C VAL A 507 36.81 -6.44 -9.72
N SER A 508 36.02 -5.48 -9.26
CA SER A 508 35.71 -4.27 -10.00
C SER A 508 35.33 -3.13 -9.04
N MET A 509 35.31 -1.90 -9.56
CA MET A 509 34.79 -0.75 -8.85
C MET A 509 33.97 0.14 -9.78
N THR A 510 33.01 0.87 -9.24
CA THR A 510 32.24 1.89 -9.95
C THR A 510 32.32 3.20 -9.20
N VAL A 511 32.28 4.30 -9.94
CA VAL A 511 32.19 5.64 -9.39
C VAL A 511 31.10 6.42 -10.10
N THR A 512 30.24 7.08 -9.33
CA THR A 512 29.19 7.96 -9.85
C THR A 512 29.23 9.28 -9.11
N ALA A 513 28.93 10.38 -9.79
CA ALA A 513 28.69 11.67 -9.16
C ALA A 513 27.23 11.75 -8.71
N GLN A 514 26.98 12.33 -7.53
CA GLN A 514 25.62 12.57 -7.04
C GLN A 514 24.87 13.53 -7.98
N ASP A 515 25.56 14.58 -8.41
CA ASP A 515 25.09 15.56 -9.38
C ASP A 515 26.09 15.60 -10.56
N GLU A 516 25.60 15.37 -11.77
CA GLU A 516 26.41 15.40 -13.01
C GLU A 516 26.79 16.83 -13.41
N TYR A 517 25.95 17.80 -13.04
CA TYR A 517 26.13 19.22 -13.32
C TYR A 517 26.30 19.99 -12.01
N ILE A 518 27.37 20.77 -11.92
CA ILE A 518 27.62 21.70 -10.82
C ILE A 518 27.85 23.11 -11.37
N THR A 519 27.57 24.14 -10.58
CA THR A 519 27.83 25.53 -10.95
C THR A 519 28.53 26.28 -9.82
N ARG A 520 29.07 27.45 -10.12
CA ARG A 520 29.74 28.27 -9.11
C ARG A 520 28.68 28.95 -8.26
N ASP A 521 28.95 29.11 -6.96
CA ASP A 521 28.05 29.82 -6.03
C ASP A 521 27.78 31.28 -6.47
N SER A 522 28.73 31.89 -7.20
CA SER A 522 28.56 33.23 -7.78
C SER A 522 27.77 33.25 -9.10
N ASP A 523 27.50 32.09 -9.71
CA ASP A 523 26.80 31.97 -10.99
C ASP A 523 25.29 32.02 -10.78
N LYS A 524 24.58 32.61 -11.75
CA LYS A 524 23.12 32.73 -11.69
C LYS A 524 22.41 31.41 -11.95
N ALA A 525 23.09 30.42 -12.52
CA ALA A 525 22.57 29.06 -12.64
C ALA A 525 22.31 28.39 -11.28
N ALA A 526 22.93 28.87 -10.18
CA ALA A 526 22.65 28.36 -8.83
C ALA A 526 21.28 28.80 -8.28
N LEU A 527 20.68 29.85 -8.87
CA LEU A 527 19.45 30.45 -8.40
C LEU A 527 18.22 29.79 -9.05
N ALA A 528 17.10 29.81 -8.33
CA ALA A 528 15.83 29.35 -8.88
C ALA A 528 15.39 30.21 -10.07
N PRO A 529 14.81 29.61 -11.13
CA PRO A 529 14.39 28.20 -11.23
C PRO A 529 15.45 27.27 -11.86
N ILE A 530 16.67 27.75 -12.15
CA ILE A 530 17.73 26.92 -12.76
C ILE A 530 18.33 25.94 -11.75
N SER A 531 18.64 26.42 -10.54
CA SER A 531 18.95 25.62 -9.34
C SER A 531 20.00 24.52 -9.50
N VAL A 532 21.06 24.77 -10.29
CA VAL A 532 22.19 23.84 -10.39
C VAL A 532 23.00 23.84 -9.07
N PRO A 533 23.35 22.67 -8.50
CA PRO A 533 24.08 22.58 -7.24
C PRO A 533 25.52 23.09 -7.35
N VAL A 534 26.12 23.48 -6.21
CA VAL A 534 27.48 24.07 -6.18
C VAL A 534 28.59 23.06 -5.86
N SER A 535 28.24 21.80 -5.62
CA SER A 535 29.17 20.69 -5.41
C SER A 535 28.46 19.37 -5.68
N SER A 536 29.24 18.30 -5.85
CA SER A 536 28.75 16.95 -6.10
C SER A 536 29.63 15.95 -5.33
N ALA A 537 29.02 15.05 -4.57
CA ALA A 537 29.74 13.98 -3.88
C ALA A 537 29.97 12.80 -4.84
N LEU A 538 31.14 12.18 -4.77
CA LEU A 538 31.44 10.94 -5.48
C LEU A 538 31.06 9.74 -4.62
N ASN A 539 30.29 8.83 -5.21
CA ASN A 539 29.95 7.55 -4.64
C ASN A 539 30.83 6.47 -5.24
N VAL A 540 31.60 5.77 -4.41
CA VAL A 540 32.57 4.74 -4.81
C VAL A 540 32.10 3.40 -4.28
N THR A 541 31.87 2.43 -5.15
CA THR A 541 31.48 1.06 -4.76
C THR A 541 32.50 0.07 -5.27
N VAL A 542 32.98 -0.81 -4.40
CA VAL A 542 33.91 -1.91 -4.73
C VAL A 542 33.15 -3.22 -4.69
N PHE A 543 33.28 -4.04 -5.73
CA PHE A 543 32.66 -5.34 -5.85
C PHE A 543 33.68 -6.45 -5.63
N TYR A 544 33.27 -7.51 -4.95
CA TYR A 544 34.11 -8.64 -4.57
C TYR A 544 33.74 -9.91 -5.35
N GLU A 545 34.64 -10.89 -5.33
CA GLU A 545 34.50 -12.13 -6.10
C GLU A 545 33.33 -13.02 -5.68
N ASP A 546 32.84 -12.88 -4.45
CA ASP A 546 31.66 -13.58 -3.93
C ASP A 546 30.33 -12.91 -4.34
N GLY A 547 30.40 -11.80 -5.10
CA GLY A 547 29.25 -11.01 -5.52
C GLY A 547 28.82 -9.94 -4.51
N SER A 548 29.47 -9.85 -3.35
CA SER A 548 29.23 -8.77 -2.38
C SER A 548 29.83 -7.45 -2.87
N SER A 549 29.38 -6.34 -2.27
CA SER A 549 29.90 -5.01 -2.56
C SER A 549 30.02 -4.18 -1.29
N ARG A 550 30.96 -3.23 -1.28
CA ARG A 550 31.19 -2.31 -0.17
C ARG A 550 31.30 -0.87 -0.67
N ASP A 551 30.74 0.04 0.13
CA ASP A 551 30.89 1.48 -0.08
C ASP A 551 32.28 1.96 0.40
N PHE A 552 32.99 2.61 -0.51
CA PHE A 552 34.31 3.22 -0.31
C PHE A 552 34.27 4.75 -0.42
N SER A 553 33.07 5.36 -0.50
CA SER A 553 32.91 6.80 -0.73
C SER A 553 33.57 7.68 0.34
N GLN A 554 33.68 7.17 1.58
CA GLN A 554 34.34 7.84 2.70
C GLN A 554 35.64 7.13 3.12
N ASP A 555 36.12 6.14 2.37
CA ASP A 555 37.33 5.41 2.72
C ASP A 555 38.56 6.27 2.40
N GLU A 556 39.40 6.55 3.39
CA GLU A 556 40.59 7.41 3.25
C GLU A 556 41.62 6.86 2.24
N ARG A 557 41.48 5.59 1.83
CA ARG A 557 42.37 4.94 0.87
C ARG A 557 41.98 5.18 -0.58
N ILE A 558 40.86 5.83 -0.85
CA ILE A 558 40.54 6.31 -2.20
C ILE A 558 41.51 7.43 -2.58
N ALA A 559 42.01 7.39 -3.81
CA ALA A 559 42.79 8.46 -4.40
C ALA A 559 42.09 8.95 -5.66
N ILE A 560 41.77 10.24 -5.68
CA ILE A 560 41.07 10.90 -6.77
C ILE A 560 42.06 11.81 -7.50
N GLU A 561 42.24 11.58 -8.79
CA GLU A 561 43.07 12.38 -9.69
C GLU A 561 42.18 13.07 -10.73
N ILE A 562 42.35 14.38 -10.89
CA ILE A 562 41.68 15.11 -11.97
C ILE A 562 42.50 14.89 -13.25
N MET A 563 41.95 14.11 -14.18
CA MET A 563 42.60 13.78 -15.45
C MET A 563 42.46 14.93 -16.45
N ASP A 564 41.30 15.59 -16.45
CA ASP A 564 41.01 16.77 -17.28
C ASP A 564 40.11 17.74 -16.52
N GLY A 565 40.23 19.04 -16.78
CA GLY A 565 39.47 20.10 -16.10
C GLY A 565 40.06 20.58 -14.76
N LEU A 566 41.39 20.55 -14.60
CA LEU A 566 42.10 21.10 -13.42
C LEU A 566 41.86 22.61 -13.21
N ASP A 567 41.46 23.32 -14.26
CA ASP A 567 41.06 24.72 -14.26
C ASP A 567 39.55 24.92 -14.02
N LEU A 568 38.76 23.83 -13.97
CA LEU A 568 37.31 23.84 -13.77
C LEU A 568 36.93 23.47 -12.33
N ILE A 569 37.52 22.42 -11.77
CA ILE A 569 37.11 21.82 -10.49
C ILE A 569 38.26 21.70 -9.49
N GLN A 570 37.88 21.55 -8.22
CA GLN A 570 38.73 21.13 -7.12
C GLN A 570 38.05 19.98 -6.37
N VAL A 571 38.87 19.10 -5.79
CA VAL A 571 38.39 17.94 -5.02
C VAL A 571 38.88 18.06 -3.58
N SER A 572 37.99 17.85 -2.62
CA SER A 572 38.30 17.77 -1.20
C SER A 572 37.60 16.55 -0.60
N GLY A 573 38.37 15.55 -0.16
CA GLY A 573 37.81 14.23 0.17
C GLY A 573 37.15 13.62 -1.06
N ASN A 574 35.90 13.17 -0.95
CA ASN A 574 35.10 12.68 -2.07
C ASN A 574 34.19 13.76 -2.69
N MET A 575 34.36 15.04 -2.34
CA MET A 575 33.52 16.13 -2.81
C MET A 575 34.19 16.89 -3.95
N VAL A 576 33.49 17.01 -5.07
CA VAL A 576 33.88 17.82 -6.22
C VAL A 576 33.15 19.16 -6.15
N SER A 577 33.89 20.27 -6.30
CA SER A 577 33.32 21.62 -6.36
C SER A 577 33.99 22.41 -7.48
N PRO A 578 33.31 23.38 -8.10
CA PRO A 578 33.93 24.19 -9.12
C PRO A 578 34.93 25.18 -8.49
N LEU A 579 35.98 25.50 -9.24
CA LEU A 579 36.91 26.56 -8.85
C LEU A 579 36.22 27.93 -8.88
N ALA A 580 36.60 28.79 -7.94
CA ALA A 580 36.09 30.16 -7.85
C ALA A 580 36.28 30.92 -9.17
N ALA A 581 35.29 31.73 -9.54
CA ALA A 581 35.32 32.48 -10.80
C ALA A 581 36.49 33.49 -10.83
N THR A 582 37.23 33.48 -11.93
CA THR A 582 38.21 34.50 -12.31
C THR A 582 37.81 35.10 -13.66
N ALA A 583 38.47 36.16 -14.10
CA ALA A 583 38.15 36.83 -15.37
C ALA A 583 38.23 35.93 -16.63
N ASN A 584 38.86 34.76 -16.53
CA ASN A 584 39.02 33.80 -17.63
C ASN A 584 38.34 32.45 -17.34
N SER A 585 37.46 32.36 -16.34
CA SER A 585 36.80 31.10 -15.99
C SER A 585 35.88 30.63 -17.12
N THR A 586 36.06 29.37 -17.51
CA THR A 586 35.25 28.67 -18.52
C THR A 586 34.28 27.68 -17.87
N PHE A 587 33.35 27.20 -18.68
CA PHE A 587 32.49 26.05 -18.38
C PHE A 587 32.98 24.85 -19.19
N GLY A 588 32.69 23.64 -18.73
CA GLY A 588 33.20 22.42 -19.37
C GLY A 588 33.03 21.19 -18.51
N THR A 589 33.45 20.05 -19.04
CA THR A 589 33.42 18.76 -18.34
C THR A 589 34.80 18.44 -17.81
N ALA A 590 34.88 18.11 -16.52
CA ALA A 590 36.07 17.57 -15.89
C ALA A 590 35.96 16.05 -15.80
N MET A 591 37.06 15.34 -16.02
CA MET A 591 37.14 13.89 -15.90
C MET A 591 38.03 13.53 -14.70
N LEU A 592 37.49 12.74 -13.78
CA LEU A 592 38.20 12.27 -12.60
C LEU A 592 38.49 10.78 -12.71
N LEU A 593 39.71 10.38 -12.34
CA LEU A 593 40.10 8.99 -12.14
C LEU A 593 40.12 8.70 -10.64
N VAL A 594 39.36 7.70 -10.21
CA VAL A 594 39.37 7.22 -8.83
C VAL A 594 40.08 5.87 -8.78
N THR A 595 41.00 5.74 -7.85
CA THR A 595 41.79 4.52 -7.60
C THR A 595 41.75 4.15 -6.12
N LEU A 596 42.04 2.89 -5.81
CA LEU A 596 42.13 2.40 -4.42
C LEU A 596 43.59 2.45 -3.95
N GLY A 597 44.14 3.67 -3.88
CA GLY A 597 45.58 3.95 -3.84
C GLY A 597 46.37 3.22 -2.75
N SER A 598 45.85 3.13 -1.52
CA SER A 598 46.52 2.45 -0.40
C SER A 598 45.83 1.17 0.06
N TYR A 599 44.80 0.72 -0.65
CA TYR A 599 44.13 -0.57 -0.38
C TYR A 599 44.81 -1.68 -1.19
N SER A 600 45.66 -2.45 -0.52
CA SER A 600 46.55 -3.45 -1.14
C SER A 600 45.79 -4.50 -1.95
N ALA A 601 44.65 -4.99 -1.46
CA ALA A 601 43.82 -5.98 -2.14
C ALA A 601 43.16 -5.43 -3.42
N GLY A 602 42.87 -4.13 -3.46
CA GLY A 602 42.27 -3.43 -4.59
C GLY A 602 43.27 -2.82 -5.58
N TYR A 603 44.56 -3.12 -5.44
CA TYR A 603 45.59 -2.52 -6.28
C TYR A 603 45.35 -2.78 -7.77
N GLY A 604 45.29 -1.71 -8.56
CA GLY A 604 45.04 -1.76 -9.99
C GLY A 604 43.57 -1.61 -10.40
N LEU A 605 42.63 -1.54 -9.43
CA LEU A 605 41.26 -1.12 -9.72
C LEU A 605 41.20 0.40 -9.87
N SER A 606 40.52 0.82 -10.93
CA SER A 606 40.22 2.22 -11.19
C SER A 606 38.89 2.37 -11.90
N ALA A 607 38.26 3.52 -11.72
CA ALA A 607 37.07 3.92 -12.47
C ALA A 607 37.11 5.43 -12.72
N THR A 608 36.46 5.86 -13.80
CA THR A 608 36.39 7.27 -14.19
C THR A 608 34.98 7.80 -14.01
N VAL A 609 34.87 9.08 -13.66
CA VAL A 609 33.60 9.80 -13.55
C VAL A 609 33.75 11.19 -14.16
N GLU A 610 32.70 11.67 -14.82
CA GLU A 610 32.65 13.01 -15.40
C GLU A 610 31.76 13.91 -14.56
N VAL A 611 32.17 15.15 -14.36
CA VAL A 611 31.38 16.19 -13.70
C VAL A 611 31.50 17.47 -14.52
N SER A 612 30.36 18.04 -14.93
CA SER A 612 30.30 19.22 -15.77
C SER A 612 30.08 20.49 -14.93
N VAL A 613 30.99 21.44 -15.07
CA VAL A 613 30.82 22.80 -14.54
C VAL A 613 30.05 23.63 -15.56
N VAL A 614 28.83 24.01 -15.22
CA VAL A 614 27.89 24.75 -16.08
C VAL A 614 27.59 26.12 -15.50
N GLY A 615 26.98 26.99 -16.29
CA GLY A 615 26.54 28.30 -15.82
C GLY A 615 25.72 29.06 -16.86
N LEU A 616 25.10 30.14 -16.42
CA LEU A 616 24.22 30.95 -17.26
C LEU A 616 25.05 31.71 -18.30
N GLU A 617 24.86 31.40 -19.58
CA GLU A 617 25.54 32.10 -20.68
C GLU A 617 24.84 33.42 -21.02
N ARG A 618 23.51 33.34 -21.21
CA ARG A 618 22.68 34.50 -21.54
C ARG A 618 21.21 34.19 -21.31
N VAL A 619 20.43 35.27 -21.28
CA VAL A 619 18.97 35.24 -21.24
C VAL A 619 18.46 35.65 -22.61
N VAL A 620 17.43 34.96 -23.12
CA VAL A 620 16.85 35.23 -24.44
C VAL A 620 15.37 35.55 -24.25
N LEU A 621 14.97 36.76 -24.66
CA LEU A 621 13.58 37.16 -24.75
C LEU A 621 13.06 36.85 -26.15
N ARG A 622 11.88 36.24 -26.22
CA ARG A 622 11.11 36.03 -27.45
C ARG A 622 9.71 36.58 -27.28
N LEU A 623 9.16 37.07 -28.40
CA LEU A 623 7.82 37.63 -28.47
C LEU A 623 6.95 36.70 -29.31
N TYR A 624 5.79 36.34 -28.78
CA TYR A 624 4.82 35.47 -29.43
C TYR A 624 3.46 36.16 -29.55
N ALA A 625 2.58 35.60 -30.38
CA ALA A 625 1.23 36.11 -30.52
C ALA A 625 0.44 35.89 -29.21
N SER A 626 -0.35 36.90 -28.83
CA SER A 626 -1.32 36.81 -27.74
C SER A 626 -2.71 37.17 -28.24
N PRO A 627 -3.78 36.47 -27.80
CA PRO A 627 -3.77 35.27 -26.94
C PRO A 627 -3.03 34.08 -27.57
N GLU A 628 -2.59 33.14 -26.72
CA GLU A 628 -1.94 31.90 -27.14
C GLU A 628 -2.93 31.01 -27.91
N TYR A 629 -2.43 30.29 -28.92
CA TYR A 629 -3.19 29.30 -29.69
C TYR A 629 -2.25 28.19 -30.16
N ASP A 630 -2.77 27.04 -30.55
CA ASP A 630 -1.94 25.93 -31.00
C ASP A 630 -1.01 26.34 -32.15
N GLY A 631 0.31 26.25 -31.90
CA GLY A 631 1.36 26.67 -32.81
C GLY A 631 1.80 28.14 -32.70
N SER A 632 1.25 28.95 -31.78
CA SER A 632 1.66 30.35 -31.59
C SER A 632 3.09 30.51 -31.07
N HIS A 633 3.61 29.51 -30.32
CA HIS A 633 4.99 29.48 -29.83
C HIS A 633 6.02 29.01 -30.88
N GLU A 634 5.56 28.50 -32.03
CA GLU A 634 6.44 28.07 -33.13
C GLU A 634 6.88 29.24 -34.01
N ILE A 635 6.21 30.40 -33.89
CA ILE A 635 6.41 31.56 -34.74
C ILE A 635 6.62 32.80 -33.88
N GLU A 636 7.86 33.29 -33.81
CA GLU A 636 8.17 34.57 -33.18
C GLU A 636 7.49 35.73 -33.94
N LYS A 637 6.82 36.62 -33.21
CA LYS A 637 6.07 37.76 -33.76
C LYS A 637 6.70 39.08 -33.37
N TYR A 638 7.11 39.86 -34.37
CA TYR A 638 7.77 41.16 -34.18
C TYR A 638 6.97 42.37 -34.69
N THR A 639 5.88 42.14 -35.43
CA THR A 639 5.02 43.21 -35.95
C THR A 639 3.61 43.08 -35.38
N TYR A 640 3.12 44.13 -34.74
CA TYR A 640 1.82 44.18 -34.05
C TYR A 640 0.95 45.27 -34.69
N ARG A 641 -0.25 44.89 -35.12
CA ARG A 641 -1.18 45.75 -35.86
C ARG A 641 -2.33 46.20 -34.96
N ARG A 642 -3.12 47.18 -35.43
CA ARG A 642 -4.39 47.52 -34.78
C ARG A 642 -5.43 46.44 -35.04
N ASN A 643 -6.15 46.05 -34.02
CA ASN A 643 -7.34 45.23 -34.16
C ASN A 643 -8.45 46.07 -34.81
N ASP A 644 -9.17 45.48 -35.76
CA ASP A 644 -10.37 46.09 -36.33
C ASP A 644 -11.40 46.38 -35.22
N CYS A 645 -12.25 47.39 -35.43
CA CYS A 645 -13.32 47.83 -34.55
C CYS A 645 -12.94 48.51 -33.22
N ASN A 646 -11.82 48.19 -32.58
CA ASN A 646 -11.51 48.67 -31.21
C ASN A 646 -10.36 49.68 -31.11
N GLY A 647 -9.53 49.81 -32.16
CA GLY A 647 -8.41 50.74 -32.19
C GLY A 647 -7.24 50.40 -31.27
N HIS A 648 -7.31 49.28 -30.54
CA HIS A 648 -6.23 48.74 -29.73
C HIS A 648 -5.26 47.93 -30.60
N TYR A 649 -4.00 47.86 -30.20
CA TYR A 649 -3.00 47.03 -30.88
C TYR A 649 -3.06 45.59 -30.38
N GLN A 650 -2.65 44.63 -31.21
CA GLN A 650 -2.47 43.24 -30.81
C GLN A 650 -1.50 43.15 -29.61
N PRO A 651 -1.86 42.41 -28.54
CA PRO A 651 -0.93 42.14 -27.44
C PRO A 651 0.16 41.14 -27.86
N MET A 652 1.23 41.10 -27.08
CA MET A 652 2.37 40.18 -27.26
C MET A 652 2.58 39.32 -26.03
N LEU A 653 2.80 38.03 -26.22
CA LEU A 653 3.20 37.13 -25.16
C LEU A 653 4.73 37.18 -25.02
N LEU A 654 5.23 37.37 -23.81
CA LEU A 654 6.66 37.47 -23.52
C LEU A 654 7.15 36.15 -22.94
N ASN A 655 8.16 35.56 -23.56
CA ASN A 655 8.78 34.34 -23.06
C ASN A 655 10.28 34.55 -22.91
N VAL A 656 10.82 34.14 -21.76
CA VAL A 656 12.21 34.34 -21.39
C VAL A 656 12.85 32.99 -21.09
N THR A 657 13.91 32.68 -21.83
CA THR A 657 14.65 31.44 -21.69
C THR A 657 16.08 31.71 -21.25
N ALA A 658 16.53 31.04 -20.20
CA ALA A 658 17.93 31.00 -19.79
C ALA A 658 18.68 29.96 -20.62
N LYS A 659 19.74 30.40 -21.30
CA LYS A 659 20.71 29.54 -21.98
C LYS A 659 21.82 29.17 -20.99
N VAL A 660 21.84 27.92 -20.57
CA VAL A 660 22.84 27.39 -19.62
C VAL A 660 23.81 26.51 -20.39
N PHE A 661 25.12 26.77 -20.26
CA PHE A 661 26.14 26.02 -20.98
C PHE A 661 26.04 24.52 -20.64
N GLY A 662 25.99 23.65 -21.64
CA GLY A 662 26.01 22.19 -21.44
C GLY A 662 24.70 21.59 -20.91
N MET A 663 23.65 22.39 -20.75
CA MET A 663 22.31 21.95 -20.33
C MET A 663 21.25 22.32 -21.37
N LEU A 664 20.04 21.79 -21.19
CA LEU A 664 18.86 22.28 -21.89
C LEU A 664 18.50 23.68 -21.40
N ASP A 665 17.87 24.43 -22.30
CA ASP A 665 17.24 25.71 -22.04
C ASP A 665 16.25 25.63 -20.86
N VAL A 666 16.26 26.63 -19.98
CA VAL A 666 15.35 26.71 -18.84
C VAL A 666 14.40 27.90 -19.00
N ASP A 667 13.10 27.70 -18.82
CA ASP A 667 12.13 28.79 -18.78
C ASP A 667 12.29 29.59 -17.48
N VAL A 668 12.61 30.88 -17.63
CA VAL A 668 12.78 31.83 -16.52
C VAL A 668 11.79 32.99 -16.64
N THR A 669 10.75 32.85 -17.46
CA THR A 669 9.77 33.91 -17.78
C THR A 669 9.15 34.51 -16.52
N MET A 670 8.65 33.67 -15.63
CA MET A 670 7.99 34.10 -14.38
C MET A 670 8.96 34.67 -13.33
N HIS A 671 10.27 34.48 -13.52
CA HIS A 671 11.33 34.99 -12.64
C HIS A 671 12.10 36.16 -13.28
N SER A 672 11.63 36.63 -14.45
CA SER A 672 12.25 37.72 -15.18
C SER A 672 11.47 39.01 -14.98
N THR A 673 12.20 40.13 -14.98
CA THR A 673 11.60 41.47 -15.00
C THR A 673 11.73 42.06 -16.40
N PHE A 674 10.81 42.94 -16.80
CA PHE A 674 10.78 43.49 -18.16
C PHE A 674 10.97 45.01 -18.14
N THR A 675 11.99 45.47 -18.86
CA THR A 675 12.21 46.90 -19.11
C THR A 675 11.74 47.25 -20.51
N VAL A 676 10.85 48.25 -20.60
CA VAL A 676 10.25 48.70 -21.85
C VAL A 676 10.77 50.09 -22.24
N GLY A 677 11.29 50.20 -23.45
CA GLY A 677 11.54 51.47 -24.13
C GLY A 677 10.38 51.82 -25.06
N GLY A 678 9.48 52.70 -24.60
CA GLY A 678 8.36 53.19 -25.40
C GLY A 678 7.02 53.10 -24.68
N ASN A 679 5.94 52.91 -25.43
CA ASN A 679 4.56 52.91 -24.92
C ASN A 679 3.97 51.49 -24.92
N ILE A 680 4.63 50.55 -24.23
CA ILE A 680 4.08 49.20 -23.95
C ILE A 680 3.87 49.07 -22.44
N THR A 681 2.72 48.56 -22.02
CA THR A 681 2.45 48.17 -20.64
C THR A 681 2.64 46.67 -20.49
N ILE A 682 3.37 46.23 -19.48
CA ILE A 682 3.53 44.81 -19.14
C ILE A 682 2.43 44.45 -18.16
N LEU A 683 1.70 43.38 -18.44
CA LEU A 683 0.71 42.77 -17.56
C LEU A 683 1.21 41.37 -17.22
N ASP A 684 1.63 41.17 -15.98
CA ASP A 684 2.19 39.93 -15.44
C ASP A 684 1.41 39.43 -14.20
N GLU A 685 0.34 40.13 -13.83
CA GLU A 685 -0.54 39.77 -12.71
C GLU A 685 -1.99 40.20 -13.00
N VAL A 686 -2.96 39.35 -12.64
CA VAL A 686 -4.40 39.64 -12.70
C VAL A 686 -5.03 39.24 -11.37
N GLU A 687 -5.71 40.19 -10.70
CA GLU A 687 -6.40 39.98 -9.42
C GLU A 687 -5.53 39.43 -8.27
N GLY A 688 -4.21 39.66 -8.27
CA GLY A 688 -3.30 39.12 -7.26
C GLY A 688 -2.52 37.88 -7.72
N GLU A 689 -2.92 37.29 -8.84
CA GLU A 689 -2.34 36.04 -9.34
C GLU A 689 -1.37 36.30 -10.49
N PRO A 690 -0.14 35.75 -10.45
CA PRO A 690 0.83 35.93 -11.51
C PRO A 690 0.38 35.20 -12.79
N ILE A 691 0.44 35.89 -13.93
CA ILE A 691 0.12 35.35 -15.24
C ILE A 691 1.36 35.36 -16.14
N ALA A 692 1.31 34.61 -17.25
CA ALA A 692 2.32 34.74 -18.29
C ALA A 692 2.42 36.21 -18.73
N PRO A 693 3.60 36.85 -18.73
CA PRO A 693 3.72 38.28 -18.98
C PRO A 693 3.27 38.66 -20.40
N ILE A 694 2.34 39.61 -20.49
CA ILE A 694 1.77 40.13 -21.74
C ILE A 694 2.17 41.59 -21.93
N GLY A 695 2.77 41.91 -23.07
CA GLY A 695 3.02 43.28 -23.51
C GLY A 695 1.81 43.86 -24.26
N ILE A 696 1.28 44.99 -23.79
CA ILE A 696 0.13 45.70 -24.38
C ILE A 696 0.61 47.02 -24.99
N PRO A 697 0.71 47.13 -26.33
CA PRO A 697 1.09 48.39 -26.96
C PRO A 697 0.00 49.47 -26.83
N LYS A 698 0.42 50.71 -26.58
CA LYS A 698 -0.45 51.89 -26.44
C LYS A 698 -0.30 52.91 -27.57
N ALA A 699 0.77 52.82 -28.37
CA ALA A 699 1.00 53.69 -29.52
C ALA A 699 1.79 52.95 -30.61
N SER A 700 1.67 53.40 -31.87
CA SER A 700 2.53 52.91 -32.95
C SER A 700 3.96 53.44 -32.84
N GLY A 701 4.86 52.74 -33.54
CA GLY A 701 6.29 52.95 -33.52
C GLY A 701 7.04 51.66 -33.18
N ASN A 702 8.36 51.75 -33.23
CA ASN A 702 9.23 50.69 -32.74
C ASN A 702 9.43 50.88 -31.23
N HIS A 703 9.06 49.88 -30.46
CA HIS A 703 9.28 49.84 -29.01
C HIS A 703 10.24 48.71 -28.70
N THR A 704 11.13 48.91 -27.72
CA THR A 704 12.09 47.89 -27.32
C THR A 704 11.69 47.26 -26.00
N ILE A 705 11.90 45.96 -25.87
CA ILE A 705 11.68 45.21 -24.63
C ILE A 705 12.96 44.45 -24.32
N MET A 706 13.34 44.48 -23.05
CA MET A 706 14.47 43.73 -22.51
C MET A 706 13.97 42.95 -21.29
N ALA A 707 14.30 41.67 -21.22
CA ALA A 707 14.05 40.86 -20.04
C ALA A 707 15.32 40.79 -19.20
N THR A 708 15.19 40.82 -17.88
CA THR A 708 16.29 40.70 -16.94
C THR A 708 15.98 39.57 -15.96
N PHE A 709 16.79 38.52 -15.98
CA PHE A 709 16.76 37.45 -14.98
C PHE A 709 17.99 37.57 -14.08
N GLU A 710 17.78 37.81 -12.78
CA GLU A 710 18.86 37.88 -11.78
C GLU A 710 20.02 38.84 -12.12
N GLY A 711 19.70 39.92 -12.84
CA GLY A 711 20.66 40.94 -13.30
C GLY A 711 21.36 40.61 -14.64
N CYS A 712 21.03 39.49 -15.28
CA CYS A 712 21.43 39.17 -16.64
C CYS A 712 20.36 39.65 -17.62
N ASP A 713 20.72 40.66 -18.42
CA ASP A 713 19.84 41.23 -19.43
C ASP A 713 19.84 40.39 -20.71
N SER A 714 18.65 40.25 -21.31
CA SER A 714 18.52 39.76 -22.68
C SER A 714 18.98 40.81 -23.68
N GLU A 715 19.17 40.40 -24.94
CA GLU A 715 19.21 41.38 -26.03
C GLU A 715 17.88 42.16 -26.09
N MET A 716 17.94 43.44 -26.47
CA MET A 716 16.74 44.25 -26.70
C MET A 716 16.00 43.75 -27.93
N VAL A 717 14.76 43.32 -27.74
CA VAL A 717 13.87 42.91 -28.82
C VAL A 717 13.02 44.09 -29.24
N THR A 718 12.91 44.35 -30.54
CA THR A 718 12.06 45.43 -31.07
C THR A 718 10.70 44.90 -31.49
N ALA A 719 9.64 45.39 -30.85
CA ALA A 719 8.26 45.23 -31.28
C ALA A 719 7.88 46.41 -32.20
N ASN A 720 7.63 46.12 -33.47
CA ASN A 720 7.17 47.08 -34.47
C ASN A 720 5.64 47.18 -34.43
N VAL A 721 5.12 48.24 -33.82
CA VAL A 721 3.69 48.46 -33.67
C VAL A 721 3.24 49.41 -34.77
N ILE A 722 2.39 48.95 -35.68
CA ILE A 722 1.95 49.73 -36.84
C ILE A 722 0.47 50.04 -36.80
N ASP A 723 0.15 51.17 -37.44
CA ASP A 723 -1.17 51.77 -37.49
C ASP A 723 -2.13 51.11 -38.50
N GLU A 724 -1.63 50.13 -39.25
CA GLU A 724 -2.43 49.29 -40.14
C GLU A 724 -3.32 48.36 -39.33
N ASN A 725 -4.57 48.21 -39.75
CA ASN A 725 -5.47 47.26 -39.13
C ASN A 725 -5.17 45.84 -39.62
N VAL A 726 -5.11 44.87 -38.70
CA VAL A 726 -5.07 43.46 -39.06
C VAL A 726 -6.44 43.03 -39.57
N GLN A 727 -6.48 42.40 -40.74
CA GLN A 727 -7.73 42.01 -41.39
C GLN A 727 -8.14 40.60 -40.98
N ILE A 728 -9.43 40.38 -40.76
CA ILE A 728 -9.96 39.02 -40.63
C ILE A 728 -10.04 38.42 -42.04
N VAL A 729 -9.32 37.31 -42.27
CA VAL A 729 -9.24 36.63 -43.59
C VAL A 729 -9.95 35.28 -43.60
N GLY A 730 -10.29 34.75 -42.43
CA GLY A 730 -11.07 33.52 -42.30
C GLY A 730 -11.88 33.51 -41.01
N MET A 731 -13.04 32.86 -41.07
CA MET A 731 -13.95 32.71 -39.94
C MET A 731 -14.52 31.29 -39.98
N GLU A 732 -14.46 30.59 -38.85
CA GLU A 732 -14.89 29.20 -38.77
C GLU A 732 -15.61 28.95 -37.43
N PHE A 733 -16.81 28.40 -37.52
CA PHE A 733 -17.50 27.87 -36.35
C PHE A 733 -16.75 26.65 -35.80
N ARG A 734 -16.57 26.67 -34.49
CA ARG A 734 -15.96 25.60 -33.69
C ARG A 734 -16.89 25.17 -32.56
N THR A 735 -18.17 25.50 -32.68
CA THR A 735 -19.15 25.19 -31.64
C THR A 735 -19.33 23.67 -31.63
N ASP A 736 -19.01 23.05 -30.51
CA ASP A 736 -19.30 21.64 -30.32
C ASP A 736 -20.76 21.50 -29.89
N TRP A 737 -21.55 20.82 -30.72
CA TRP A 737 -22.96 20.54 -30.46
C TRP A 737 -23.17 19.19 -29.77
N GLY A 738 -22.12 18.38 -29.62
CA GLY A 738 -22.16 17.07 -28.96
C GLY A 738 -22.73 15.93 -29.80
N SER A 739 -23.17 16.20 -31.03
CA SER A 739 -23.77 15.21 -31.93
C SER A 739 -23.40 15.45 -33.40
N TRP A 740 -23.42 14.39 -34.22
CA TRP A 740 -23.35 14.49 -35.67
C TRP A 740 -24.57 13.82 -36.32
N PRO A 741 -25.39 14.52 -37.12
CA PRO A 741 -25.31 15.95 -37.47
C PRO A 741 -25.48 16.90 -36.26
N PRO A 742 -24.99 18.17 -36.35
CA PRO A 742 -25.07 19.13 -35.25
C PRO A 742 -26.50 19.38 -34.79
N THR A 743 -26.77 19.15 -33.50
CA THR A 743 -28.12 19.29 -32.94
C THR A 743 -28.08 20.07 -31.64
N PHE A 744 -28.91 21.12 -31.53
CA PHE A 744 -29.20 21.79 -30.29
C PHE A 744 -30.26 21.01 -29.53
N LEU A 745 -29.82 20.02 -28.75
CA LEU A 745 -30.64 19.28 -27.80
C LEU A 745 -30.57 19.92 -26.41
N ALA A 746 -31.65 20.54 -25.93
CA ALA A 746 -31.70 21.12 -24.58
C ALA A 746 -33.13 21.40 -24.10
N TYR A 747 -33.30 21.72 -22.81
CA TYR A 747 -34.57 22.27 -22.32
C TYR A 747 -34.87 23.64 -22.94
N LYS A 748 -36.16 23.97 -23.04
CA LYS A 748 -36.62 25.26 -23.54
C LYS A 748 -35.98 26.42 -22.77
N SER A 749 -35.54 27.44 -23.48
CA SER A 749 -34.84 28.63 -22.99
C SER A 749 -33.41 28.37 -22.48
N THR A 750 -32.83 27.20 -22.72
CA THR A 750 -31.41 26.94 -22.45
C THR A 750 -30.55 27.81 -23.37
N THR A 751 -29.60 28.54 -22.79
CA THR A 751 -28.65 29.40 -23.50
C THR A 751 -27.26 28.81 -23.42
N ARG A 752 -26.50 28.87 -24.51
CA ARG A 752 -25.05 28.54 -24.55
C ARG A 752 -24.27 29.58 -25.35
N ALA A 753 -22.96 29.65 -25.12
CA ALA A 753 -22.05 30.41 -25.97
C ALA A 753 -21.76 29.62 -27.26
N LEU A 754 -21.77 30.31 -28.40
CA LEU A 754 -21.17 29.81 -29.63
C LEU A 754 -19.64 29.90 -29.52
N ARG A 755 -18.93 29.09 -30.29
CA ARG A 755 -17.48 29.21 -30.47
C ARG A 755 -17.17 29.51 -31.92
N VAL A 756 -16.48 30.62 -32.16
CA VAL A 756 -16.04 31.03 -33.50
C VAL A 756 -14.56 31.38 -33.44
N SER A 757 -13.79 30.73 -34.30
CA SER A 757 -12.39 31.04 -34.51
C SER A 757 -12.21 32.03 -35.66
N LEU A 758 -11.28 32.95 -35.50
CA LEU A 758 -10.89 33.92 -36.53
C LEU A 758 -9.45 33.71 -36.95
N ASN A 759 -9.22 33.72 -38.25
CA ASN A 759 -7.90 33.77 -38.86
C ASN A 759 -7.60 35.19 -39.33
N MET A 760 -6.45 35.72 -38.92
CA MET A 760 -6.03 37.08 -39.20
C MET A 760 -5.04 37.11 -40.37
N SER A 761 -4.99 38.23 -41.11
CA SER A 761 -4.16 38.41 -42.31
C SER A 761 -2.65 38.31 -42.05
N ASP A 762 -2.24 38.42 -40.79
CA ASP A 762 -0.86 38.31 -40.35
C ASP A 762 -0.48 36.91 -39.84
N GLY A 763 -1.39 35.94 -40.00
CA GLY A 763 -1.20 34.54 -39.58
C GLY A 763 -1.60 34.27 -38.13
N THR A 764 -1.96 35.29 -37.34
CA THR A 764 -2.46 35.08 -35.98
C THR A 764 -3.90 34.60 -35.94
N LYS A 765 -4.30 34.00 -34.82
CA LYS A 765 -5.63 33.43 -34.65
C LYS A 765 -6.25 33.88 -33.33
N LEU A 766 -7.57 33.98 -33.33
CA LEU A 766 -8.37 33.99 -32.11
C LEU A 766 -9.16 32.68 -32.13
N GLU A 767 -8.82 31.75 -31.24
CA GLU A 767 -9.44 30.42 -31.13
C GLU A 767 -10.93 30.49 -30.75
N ASP A 768 -11.31 31.52 -29.98
CA ASP A 768 -12.70 31.80 -29.62
C ASP A 768 -12.90 33.30 -29.38
N VAL A 769 -13.84 33.90 -30.12
CA VAL A 769 -14.18 35.33 -29.99
C VAL A 769 -15.34 35.62 -29.06
N VAL A 770 -16.16 34.64 -28.71
CA VAL A 770 -17.39 34.88 -27.94
C VAL A 770 -17.10 35.27 -26.48
N PRO A 771 -16.19 34.59 -25.75
CA PRO A 771 -15.76 35.05 -24.44
C PRO A 771 -15.20 36.48 -24.47
N LEU A 772 -14.42 36.80 -25.51
CA LEU A 772 -13.81 38.13 -25.71
C LEU A 772 -14.84 39.24 -25.97
N GLN A 773 -16.01 38.91 -26.51
CA GLN A 773 -17.11 39.87 -26.76
C GLN A 773 -17.95 40.16 -25.51
N SER A 774 -17.82 39.36 -24.45
CA SER A 774 -18.59 39.45 -23.21
C SER A 774 -17.79 40.01 -22.01
N MET A 775 -16.45 40.03 -22.12
CA MET A 775 -15.56 40.50 -21.05
C MET A 775 -15.17 41.97 -21.23
N SER A 776 -15.06 42.68 -20.11
CA SER A 776 -14.21 43.86 -20.00
C SER A 776 -12.76 43.39 -19.77
N ASP A 777 -12.09 42.94 -20.82
CA ASP A 777 -10.71 42.45 -20.74
C ASP A 777 -9.73 43.63 -20.60
N PRO A 778 -8.91 43.71 -19.52
CA PRO A 778 -7.92 44.78 -19.35
C PRO A 778 -6.83 44.82 -20.44
N THR A 779 -6.61 43.73 -21.18
CA THR A 779 -5.67 43.64 -22.31
C THR A 779 -6.24 44.18 -23.63
N LEU A 780 -7.57 44.08 -23.82
CA LEU A 780 -8.26 44.44 -25.07
C LEU A 780 -9.21 45.65 -24.96
N GLY A 781 -9.43 46.19 -23.75
CA GLY A 781 -10.41 47.26 -23.48
C GLY A 781 -11.85 46.75 -23.51
N THR A 782 -12.85 47.64 -23.46
CA THR A 782 -14.24 47.26 -23.81
C THR A 782 -14.25 46.86 -25.28
N ALA A 783 -14.21 45.56 -25.57
CA ALA A 783 -14.17 45.06 -26.92
C ALA A 783 -15.49 45.39 -27.64
N PRO A 784 -15.49 46.17 -28.73
CA PRO A 784 -16.60 46.20 -29.66
C PRO A 784 -16.72 44.82 -30.30
N LEU A 785 -17.95 44.43 -30.61
CA LEU A 785 -18.25 43.16 -31.30
C LEU A 785 -17.40 43.07 -32.58
N LEU A 786 -16.58 42.02 -32.71
CA LEU A 786 -15.82 41.71 -33.94
C LEU A 786 -16.68 40.94 -34.94
N VAL A 787 -17.61 40.15 -34.42
CA VAL A 787 -18.53 39.28 -35.15
C VAL A 787 -19.92 39.53 -34.59
N LYS A 788 -20.93 39.67 -35.45
CA LYS A 788 -22.35 39.63 -35.10
C LYS A 788 -22.94 38.31 -35.52
N PHE A 789 -23.94 37.85 -34.78
CA PHE A 789 -24.58 36.57 -35.05
C PHE A 789 -26.06 36.76 -35.36
N SER A 790 -26.59 35.91 -36.24
CA SER A 790 -28.01 35.87 -36.60
C SER A 790 -28.47 34.43 -36.80
N SER A 791 -29.78 34.22 -36.73
CA SER A 791 -30.43 32.92 -36.95
C SER A 791 -31.47 33.05 -38.05
N SER A 792 -31.58 32.04 -38.91
CA SER A 792 -32.62 31.98 -39.94
C SER A 792 -34.03 31.75 -39.38
N HIS A 793 -34.13 31.19 -38.16
CA HIS A 793 -35.39 30.91 -37.45
C HIS A 793 -35.27 31.38 -35.99
N PRO A 794 -35.26 32.69 -35.72
CA PRO A 794 -35.05 33.25 -34.38
C PRO A 794 -36.15 32.90 -33.38
N GLU A 795 -37.33 32.50 -33.85
CA GLU A 795 -38.43 31.98 -33.05
C GLU A 795 -38.18 30.56 -32.52
N VAL A 796 -37.27 29.79 -33.14
CA VAL A 796 -36.86 28.44 -32.75
C VAL A 796 -35.50 28.46 -32.04
N VAL A 797 -34.50 29.09 -32.66
CA VAL A 797 -33.15 29.24 -32.12
C VAL A 797 -32.80 30.72 -32.15
N LYS A 798 -32.90 31.37 -30.99
CA LYS A 798 -32.63 32.80 -30.85
C LYS A 798 -31.14 33.01 -30.60
N VAL A 799 -30.51 33.90 -31.35
CA VAL A 799 -29.09 34.23 -31.16
C VAL A 799 -28.96 35.70 -30.79
N THR A 800 -28.10 36.02 -29.82
CA THR A 800 -27.73 37.40 -29.46
C THR A 800 -26.56 37.87 -30.32
N GLU A 801 -26.40 39.19 -30.46
CA GLU A 801 -25.29 39.76 -31.23
C GLU A 801 -23.90 39.40 -30.67
N GLN A 802 -23.80 39.05 -29.38
CA GLN A 802 -22.59 38.63 -28.67
C GLN A 802 -22.24 37.14 -28.87
N GLY A 803 -23.05 36.37 -29.60
CA GLY A 803 -22.78 34.95 -29.83
C GLY A 803 -23.33 34.01 -28.77
N TYR A 804 -24.36 34.40 -28.02
CA TYR A 804 -25.12 33.47 -27.18
C TYR A 804 -26.37 32.98 -27.91
N VAL A 805 -26.57 31.68 -27.93
CA VAL A 805 -27.68 31.03 -28.62
C VAL A 805 -28.61 30.36 -27.61
N THR A 806 -29.90 30.60 -27.76
CA THR A 806 -30.99 30.11 -26.91
C THR A 806 -31.95 29.25 -27.72
N LEU A 807 -32.19 28.03 -27.26
CA LEU A 807 -33.19 27.14 -27.86
C LEU A 807 -34.60 27.47 -27.33
N LEU A 808 -35.57 27.68 -28.21
CA LEU A 808 -36.94 28.10 -27.87
C LEU A 808 -38.00 27.08 -28.28
N ASP A 809 -37.79 26.36 -29.38
CA ASP A 809 -38.74 25.38 -29.90
C ASP A 809 -38.07 24.26 -30.72
N ASN A 810 -38.83 23.23 -31.04
CA ASN A 810 -38.47 22.18 -32.01
C ASN A 810 -38.56 22.70 -33.45
N TYR A 811 -37.73 22.20 -34.36
CA TYR A 811 -37.84 22.48 -35.79
C TYR A 811 -37.56 21.27 -36.68
N GLY A 812 -38.45 21.02 -37.64
CA GLY A 812 -38.36 19.89 -38.57
C GLY A 812 -37.33 20.06 -39.69
N GLY A 813 -36.62 21.19 -39.71
CA GLY A 813 -35.57 21.50 -40.67
C GLY A 813 -34.28 21.95 -39.99
N ILE A 814 -33.32 22.40 -40.81
CA ILE A 814 -32.04 22.93 -40.31
C ILE A 814 -32.21 24.43 -40.01
N VAL A 815 -31.75 24.87 -38.85
CA VAL A 815 -31.56 26.28 -38.54
C VAL A 815 -30.14 26.68 -38.94
N GLU A 816 -30.04 27.75 -39.74
CA GLU A 816 -28.76 28.34 -40.13
C GLU A 816 -28.44 29.45 -39.13
N ILE A 817 -27.31 29.30 -38.42
CA ILE A 817 -26.72 30.35 -37.60
C ILE A 817 -25.59 30.97 -38.41
N THR A 818 -25.67 32.28 -38.63
CA THR A 818 -24.68 33.01 -39.42
C THR A 818 -23.89 33.94 -38.52
N ALA A 819 -22.58 33.74 -38.50
CA ALA A 819 -21.60 34.66 -37.94
C ALA A 819 -21.12 35.58 -39.06
N THR A 820 -21.22 36.89 -38.89
CA THR A 820 -20.79 37.88 -39.89
C THR A 820 -19.81 38.85 -39.23
N ALA A 821 -18.70 39.15 -39.91
CA ALA A 821 -17.79 40.19 -39.46
C ALA A 821 -18.51 41.54 -39.36
N MET A 822 -18.21 42.33 -38.34
CA MET A 822 -18.85 43.62 -38.15
C MET A 822 -18.43 44.65 -39.21
N ASP A 823 -19.28 45.67 -39.45
CA ASP A 823 -19.08 46.65 -40.52
C ASP A 823 -17.79 47.48 -40.36
N CYS A 824 -17.25 47.54 -39.14
CA CYS A 824 -15.96 48.17 -38.81
C CYS A 824 -14.73 47.31 -39.15
N VAL A 825 -14.94 46.06 -39.60
CA VAL A 825 -13.91 45.18 -40.17
C VAL A 825 -13.88 45.42 -41.67
N ALA A 826 -12.71 45.60 -42.30
CA ALA A 826 -12.67 45.86 -43.74
C ALA A 826 -13.13 44.65 -44.59
N SER A 827 -13.21 43.47 -43.96
CA SER A 827 -13.80 42.23 -44.46
C SER A 827 -15.28 42.05 -44.03
N SER A 828 -16.07 43.11 -43.93
CA SER A 828 -17.48 43.07 -43.44
C SER A 828 -18.45 42.18 -44.23
N SER A 829 -18.03 41.63 -45.38
CA SER A 829 -18.76 40.60 -46.13
C SER A 829 -18.36 39.16 -45.77
N LEU A 830 -17.41 38.96 -44.85
CA LEU A 830 -16.98 37.65 -44.41
C LEU A 830 -18.03 37.05 -43.47
N GLU A 831 -18.61 35.93 -43.89
CA GLU A 831 -19.53 35.16 -43.08
C GLU A 831 -19.05 33.72 -42.91
N SER A 832 -19.39 33.13 -41.77
CA SER A 832 -19.34 31.70 -41.53
C SER A 832 -20.75 31.25 -41.15
N LYS A 833 -21.08 30.01 -41.49
CA LYS A 833 -22.41 29.45 -41.26
C LYS A 833 -22.28 28.13 -40.50
N GLU A 834 -23.12 27.99 -39.50
CA GLU A 834 -23.32 26.75 -38.77
C GLU A 834 -24.75 26.27 -39.05
N TYR A 835 -24.88 24.98 -39.33
CA TYR A 835 -26.16 24.35 -39.62
C TYR A 835 -26.51 23.42 -38.46
N VAL A 836 -27.56 23.78 -37.72
CA VAL A 836 -27.93 23.07 -36.50
C VAL A 836 -29.41 22.71 -36.51
N PHE A 837 -29.71 21.47 -36.09
CA PHE A 837 -31.09 21.07 -35.82
C PHE A 837 -31.53 21.52 -34.42
N ALA A 838 -32.81 21.77 -34.21
CA ALA A 838 -33.31 22.32 -32.95
C ALA A 838 -34.30 21.34 -32.31
N ASN A 839 -33.88 20.68 -31.22
CA ASN A 839 -34.65 19.63 -30.57
C ASN A 839 -34.76 19.92 -29.06
N LEU A 840 -35.98 20.03 -28.53
CA LEU A 840 -36.25 20.22 -27.12
C LEU A 840 -36.19 18.89 -26.38
N ILE A 841 -35.60 18.93 -25.19
CA ILE A 841 -35.78 17.87 -24.20
C ILE A 841 -37.15 18.08 -23.53
N PRO A 842 -38.00 17.05 -23.41
CA PRO A 842 -39.28 17.15 -22.71
C PRO A 842 -39.08 17.61 -21.27
N MET A 843 -40.02 18.37 -20.70
CA MET A 843 -39.94 18.75 -19.29
C MET A 843 -40.17 17.54 -18.36
N VAL A 844 -39.83 17.68 -17.07
CA VAL A 844 -40.18 16.66 -16.06
C VAL A 844 -41.69 16.41 -16.07
N HIS A 845 -42.04 15.13 -16.20
CA HIS A 845 -43.38 14.57 -16.38
C HIS A 845 -44.01 14.81 -17.75
N ASP A 846 -43.18 14.97 -18.78
CA ASP A 846 -43.58 15.13 -20.18
C ASP A 846 -43.05 13.97 -21.05
N VAL A 847 -43.67 13.80 -22.22
CA VAL A 847 -43.34 12.76 -23.21
C VAL A 847 -42.92 13.41 -24.52
N ASP A 848 -41.79 12.99 -25.07
CA ASP A 848 -41.29 13.44 -26.37
C ASP A 848 -41.30 12.31 -27.41
N ILE A 849 -41.66 12.68 -28.64
CA ILE A 849 -41.70 11.79 -29.80
C ILE A 849 -41.04 12.54 -30.95
N GLY A 850 -39.74 12.31 -31.07
CA GLY A 850 -38.87 13.00 -32.02
C GLY A 850 -37.46 12.46 -31.91
N ASN A 851 -36.59 12.77 -32.86
CA ASN A 851 -35.19 12.36 -32.81
C ASN A 851 -34.38 13.25 -31.86
N GLU A 852 -33.37 12.70 -31.17
CA GLU A 852 -32.40 13.47 -30.38
C GLU A 852 -31.34 14.16 -31.24
N VAL A 853 -31.06 13.57 -32.40
CA VAL A 853 -30.02 14.00 -33.32
C VAL A 853 -30.61 14.13 -34.72
N GLY A 854 -30.28 15.22 -35.40
CA GLY A 854 -30.91 15.56 -36.68
C GLY A 854 -32.26 16.25 -36.49
N ALA A 855 -33.07 16.32 -37.54
CA ALA A 855 -34.40 16.92 -37.43
C ALA A 855 -35.26 16.12 -36.46
N ALA A 856 -35.92 16.80 -35.51
CA ALA A 856 -36.90 16.18 -34.59
C ALA A 856 -37.91 15.32 -35.36
N LEU A 857 -38.40 15.83 -36.50
CA LEU A 857 -39.09 15.08 -37.54
C LEU A 857 -38.81 15.72 -38.90
N SER A 858 -38.15 14.99 -39.81
CA SER A 858 -37.88 15.47 -41.16
C SER A 858 -39.12 15.39 -42.06
N GLY A 859 -39.14 16.13 -43.16
CA GLY A 859 -40.12 15.90 -44.24
C GLY A 859 -39.98 14.49 -44.83
N LEU A 860 -41.10 13.91 -45.24
CA LEU A 860 -41.20 12.52 -45.70
C LEU A 860 -41.92 12.47 -47.05
N ASP A 861 -41.47 11.59 -47.94
CA ASP A 861 -42.19 11.25 -49.18
C ASP A 861 -43.22 10.14 -48.93
N VAL A 862 -44.29 10.11 -49.73
CA VAL A 862 -45.31 9.05 -49.62
C VAL A 862 -44.67 7.68 -49.90
N ASN A 863 -44.92 6.73 -49.00
CA ASN A 863 -44.31 5.40 -48.85
C ASN A 863 -42.98 5.32 -48.09
N ASP A 864 -42.43 6.44 -47.60
CA ASP A 864 -41.29 6.38 -46.69
C ASP A 864 -41.68 5.68 -45.39
N VAL A 865 -40.78 4.84 -44.90
CA VAL A 865 -40.86 4.21 -43.58
C VAL A 865 -39.80 4.83 -42.69
N PHE A 866 -40.20 5.26 -41.50
CA PHE A 866 -39.34 5.92 -40.54
C PHE A 866 -39.68 5.49 -39.12
N THR A 867 -38.74 5.68 -38.21
CA THR A 867 -38.85 5.26 -36.82
C THR A 867 -38.65 6.47 -35.93
N LEU A 868 -39.49 6.63 -34.92
CA LEU A 868 -39.34 7.67 -33.91
C LEU A 868 -39.22 7.05 -32.52
N PRO A 869 -38.20 7.44 -31.73
CA PRO A 869 -38.11 7.02 -30.35
C PRO A 869 -39.13 7.80 -29.51
N VAL A 870 -39.69 7.11 -28.53
CA VAL A 870 -40.58 7.66 -27.53
C VAL A 870 -39.82 7.75 -26.22
N ARG A 871 -39.76 8.96 -25.67
CA ARG A 871 -38.97 9.28 -24.48
C ARG A 871 -39.82 9.96 -23.44
N VAL A 872 -39.55 9.69 -22.17
CA VAL A 872 -40.25 10.26 -21.01
C VAL A 872 -39.22 10.86 -20.07
N GLU A 873 -39.41 12.11 -19.67
CA GLU A 873 -38.55 12.75 -18.66
C GLU A 873 -39.23 12.64 -17.29
N VAL A 874 -38.62 11.91 -16.37
CA VAL A 874 -39.17 11.65 -15.02
C VAL A 874 -38.48 12.46 -13.92
N GLY A 875 -37.45 13.25 -14.24
CA GLY A 875 -36.67 14.02 -13.28
C GLY A 875 -35.93 13.10 -12.31
N ASN A 876 -35.89 13.47 -11.03
CA ASN A 876 -35.28 12.62 -9.99
C ASN A 876 -36.18 11.44 -9.55
N ASN A 877 -37.34 11.26 -10.18
CA ASN A 877 -38.23 10.14 -9.89
C ASN A 877 -37.90 8.96 -10.81
N THR A 878 -38.34 7.76 -10.42
CA THR A 878 -38.17 6.55 -11.21
C THR A 878 -39.43 6.23 -12.03
N LEU A 879 -39.24 5.82 -13.29
CA LEU A 879 -40.34 5.49 -14.21
C LEU A 879 -40.93 4.08 -13.98
N ASN A 880 -41.74 3.91 -12.94
CA ASN A 880 -42.23 2.57 -12.57
C ASN A 880 -43.45 2.08 -13.38
N LEU A 881 -44.31 3.00 -13.79
CA LEU A 881 -45.53 2.74 -14.53
C LEU A 881 -45.77 3.91 -15.48
N PHE A 882 -46.12 3.61 -16.72
CA PHE A 882 -46.70 4.62 -17.61
C PHE A 882 -47.84 4.06 -18.44
N HIS A 883 -48.77 4.95 -18.77
CA HIS A 883 -49.76 4.77 -19.79
C HIS A 883 -49.94 6.09 -20.54
N PHE A 884 -49.77 6.09 -21.86
CA PHE A 884 -50.08 7.25 -22.68
C PHE A 884 -50.46 6.82 -24.10
N ILE A 885 -51.05 7.76 -24.83
CA ILE A 885 -51.53 7.55 -26.18
C ILE A 885 -50.76 8.48 -27.11
N VAL A 886 -50.10 7.92 -28.11
CA VAL A 886 -49.55 8.68 -29.23
C VAL A 886 -50.65 8.88 -30.26
N LYS A 887 -50.99 10.13 -30.55
CA LYS A 887 -51.99 10.49 -31.56
C LYS A 887 -51.29 10.94 -32.82
N TYR A 888 -51.70 10.35 -33.93
CA TYR A 888 -51.21 10.65 -35.27
C TYR A 888 -52.40 10.70 -36.23
N ASP A 889 -52.19 11.30 -37.41
CA ASP A 889 -53.22 11.34 -38.44
C ASP A 889 -53.20 10.09 -39.32
N ALA A 890 -54.24 9.27 -39.18
CA ALA A 890 -54.41 8.02 -39.90
C ALA A 890 -54.64 8.19 -41.42
N GLU A 891 -54.90 9.41 -41.91
CA GLU A 891 -54.93 9.69 -43.35
C GLU A 891 -53.53 9.93 -43.91
N SER A 892 -52.59 10.37 -43.07
CA SER A 892 -51.20 10.71 -43.46
C SER A 892 -50.18 9.62 -43.12
N LEU A 893 -50.39 8.91 -42.01
CA LEU A 893 -49.44 7.94 -41.45
C LEU A 893 -50.14 6.61 -41.13
N LEU A 894 -49.41 5.51 -41.28
CA LEU A 894 -49.78 4.17 -40.81
C LEU A 894 -48.69 3.68 -39.85
N VAL A 895 -49.06 3.17 -38.68
CA VAL A 895 -48.07 2.57 -37.76
C VAL A 895 -47.83 1.12 -38.18
N GLU A 896 -46.59 0.77 -38.52
CA GLU A 896 -46.22 -0.59 -38.94
C GLU A 896 -45.80 -1.45 -37.75
N TYR A 897 -45.16 -0.86 -36.75
CA TYR A 897 -44.77 -1.53 -35.51
C TYR A 897 -44.63 -0.53 -34.37
N CYS A 898 -44.73 -1.04 -33.15
CA CYS A 898 -44.20 -0.40 -31.96
C CYS A 898 -43.35 -1.45 -31.25
N ASP A 899 -42.08 -1.15 -31.02
CA ASP A 899 -41.13 -2.12 -30.50
C ASP A 899 -40.31 -1.53 -29.33
N PRO A 900 -40.41 -2.11 -28.12
CA PRO A 900 -39.56 -1.73 -26.99
C PRO A 900 -38.11 -2.24 -27.09
N THR A 901 -37.81 -3.13 -28.05
CA THR A 901 -36.57 -3.91 -28.15
C THR A 901 -35.65 -3.50 -29.31
N ILE A 902 -36.13 -2.70 -30.27
CA ILE A 902 -35.42 -2.46 -31.54
C ILE A 902 -34.26 -1.45 -31.46
N SER A 903 -34.18 -0.51 -30.52
CA SER A 903 -32.98 0.32 -30.38
C SER A 903 -32.86 1.00 -29.01
N ASN A 904 -31.69 0.87 -28.35
CA ASN A 904 -31.13 1.72 -27.28
C ASN A 904 -32.10 2.32 -26.22
N THR A 905 -33.18 1.61 -25.89
CA THR A 905 -34.06 1.98 -24.78
C THR A 905 -33.26 1.88 -23.49
N SER A 906 -33.18 2.98 -22.73
CA SER A 906 -32.59 2.93 -21.39
C SER A 906 -33.51 2.13 -20.47
N TRP A 907 -34.81 2.16 -20.75
CA TRP A 907 -35.83 1.41 -20.04
C TRP A 907 -36.00 0.02 -20.65
N SER A 908 -35.40 -0.99 -19.99
CA SER A 908 -35.57 -2.40 -20.34
C SER A 908 -36.63 -3.04 -19.44
N PRO A 909 -37.91 -3.11 -19.87
CA PRO A 909 -38.97 -3.65 -19.04
C PRO A 909 -38.74 -5.15 -18.81
N THR A 910 -38.61 -5.54 -17.55
CA THR A 910 -38.44 -6.93 -17.12
C THR A 910 -39.77 -7.69 -17.11
N ILE A 911 -40.88 -6.97 -16.90
CA ILE A 911 -42.24 -7.49 -16.76
C ILE A 911 -43.00 -7.45 -18.10
N GLY A 912 -42.63 -6.53 -18.99
CA GLY A 912 -43.18 -6.41 -20.34
C GLY A 912 -43.76 -5.02 -20.64
N MET A 913 -43.77 -4.67 -21.92
CA MET A 913 -44.45 -3.48 -22.44
C MET A 913 -45.55 -3.93 -23.41
N LEU A 914 -46.73 -3.31 -23.32
CA LEU A 914 -47.83 -3.51 -24.24
C LEU A 914 -47.94 -2.31 -25.17
N CYS A 915 -47.97 -2.61 -26.46
CA CYS A 915 -48.15 -1.63 -27.51
C CYS A 915 -49.29 -2.05 -28.42
N THR A 916 -50.38 -1.27 -28.44
CA THR A 916 -51.52 -1.49 -29.35
C THR A 916 -51.48 -0.42 -30.41
N ILE A 917 -51.28 -0.83 -31.67
CA ILE A 917 -51.15 0.06 -32.83
C ILE A 917 -52.40 -0.05 -33.72
N ASN A 918 -52.86 1.08 -34.27
CA ASN A 918 -53.96 1.15 -35.23
C ASN A 918 -55.32 0.60 -34.73
N ASP A 919 -55.52 0.49 -33.42
CA ASP A 919 -56.78 0.07 -32.81
C ASP A 919 -57.15 0.99 -31.63
N PRO A 920 -57.87 2.11 -31.88
CA PRO A 920 -58.38 2.56 -33.18
C PRO A 920 -57.30 3.20 -34.09
N PRO A 921 -57.52 3.29 -35.42
CA PRO A 921 -56.62 4.03 -36.32
C PRO A 921 -56.40 5.47 -35.88
N GLY A 922 -55.14 5.95 -35.95
CA GLY A 922 -54.74 7.27 -35.47
C GLY A 922 -54.19 7.29 -34.04
N GLU A 923 -54.16 6.13 -33.37
CA GLU A 923 -53.66 6.00 -32.00
C GLU A 923 -52.65 4.85 -31.85
N VAL A 924 -51.63 5.08 -31.02
CA VAL A 924 -50.78 4.04 -30.43
C VAL A 924 -50.93 4.10 -28.92
N HIS A 925 -51.46 3.05 -28.33
CA HIS A 925 -51.62 2.92 -26.88
C HIS A 925 -50.40 2.22 -26.33
N MET A 926 -49.68 2.91 -25.44
CA MET A 926 -48.47 2.41 -24.82
C MET A 926 -48.68 2.26 -23.32
N SER A 927 -48.40 1.06 -22.81
CA SER A 927 -48.40 0.79 -21.38
C SER A 927 -47.17 -0.01 -20.99
N GLY A 928 -46.52 0.41 -19.93
CA GLY A 928 -45.31 -0.23 -19.44
C GLY A 928 -45.28 -0.27 -17.92
N VAL A 929 -44.85 -1.40 -17.37
CA VAL A 929 -44.61 -1.57 -15.94
C VAL A 929 -43.19 -2.06 -15.72
N GLU A 930 -42.45 -1.36 -14.86
CA GLU A 930 -41.15 -1.80 -14.35
C GLU A 930 -41.09 -1.44 -12.86
N ILE A 931 -41.19 -2.43 -11.98
CA ILE A 931 -41.44 -2.15 -10.56
C ILE A 931 -40.17 -1.58 -9.89
N ARG A 932 -39.00 -1.71 -10.53
CA ARG A 932 -37.70 -1.27 -9.97
C ARG A 932 -36.75 -0.75 -11.04
N THR A 933 -37.19 0.29 -11.74
CA THR A 933 -36.23 1.11 -12.49
C THR A 933 -35.53 2.07 -11.53
N GLU A 934 -34.19 2.15 -11.60
CA GLU A 934 -33.43 3.26 -11.01
C GLU A 934 -33.22 4.39 -12.03
N ILE A 935 -33.79 4.25 -13.23
CA ILE A 935 -33.61 5.18 -14.31
C ILE A 935 -34.44 6.42 -14.01
N THR A 936 -33.72 7.44 -13.57
CA THR A 936 -34.15 8.82 -13.40
C THR A 936 -33.73 9.64 -14.63
N GLY A 937 -34.37 10.78 -14.86
CA GLY A 937 -34.05 11.68 -15.97
C GLY A 937 -34.83 11.35 -17.24
N LEU A 938 -34.20 11.58 -18.40
CA LEU A 938 -34.77 11.29 -19.72
C LEU A 938 -34.63 9.79 -20.04
N VAL A 939 -35.76 9.15 -20.30
CA VAL A 939 -35.86 7.70 -20.45
C VAL A 939 -36.44 7.35 -21.81
N SER A 940 -35.70 6.60 -22.64
CA SER A 940 -36.22 6.04 -23.90
C SER A 940 -36.93 4.72 -23.62
N ILE A 941 -38.20 4.62 -24.04
CA ILE A 941 -39.11 3.53 -23.65
C ILE A 941 -39.59 2.66 -24.81
N ALA A 942 -39.66 3.18 -26.04
CA ALA A 942 -39.96 2.38 -27.24
C ALA A 942 -39.63 3.13 -28.52
N ASP A 943 -39.55 2.39 -29.62
CA ASP A 943 -39.54 2.94 -30.98
C ASP A 943 -40.87 2.65 -31.69
N ILE A 944 -41.44 3.67 -32.34
CA ILE A 944 -42.63 3.50 -33.19
C ILE A 944 -42.22 3.64 -34.65
N GLY A 945 -42.49 2.60 -35.44
CA GLY A 945 -42.32 2.57 -36.89
C GLY A 945 -43.55 3.08 -37.60
N PHE A 946 -43.40 4.15 -38.38
CA PHE A 946 -44.44 4.76 -39.18
C PHE A 946 -44.14 4.60 -40.67
N LYS A 947 -45.19 4.51 -41.47
CA LYS A 947 -45.16 4.64 -42.92
C LYS A 947 -46.01 5.83 -43.37
N ALA A 948 -45.42 6.72 -44.17
CA ALA A 948 -46.15 7.82 -44.79
C ALA A 948 -47.07 7.28 -45.90
N ILE A 949 -48.37 7.57 -45.83
CA ILE A 949 -49.40 7.07 -46.75
C ILE A 949 -50.24 8.15 -47.42
N GLY A 950 -50.15 9.42 -46.97
CA GLY A 950 -50.89 10.56 -47.51
C GLY A 950 -50.03 11.81 -47.68
N ASP A 951 -50.45 12.73 -48.55
CA ASP A 951 -49.77 13.99 -48.86
C ASP A 951 -50.37 15.17 -48.07
N SER A 952 -50.21 15.16 -46.75
CA SER A 952 -50.72 16.22 -45.86
C SER A 952 -49.75 16.59 -44.75
N THR A 953 -49.86 17.83 -44.25
CA THR A 953 -49.19 18.26 -43.02
C THR A 953 -50.10 17.98 -41.84
N SER A 954 -49.63 17.21 -40.86
CA SER A 954 -50.44 16.84 -39.71
C SER A 954 -49.62 16.78 -38.42
N PRO A 955 -50.17 17.18 -37.26
CA PRO A 955 -49.46 17.11 -35.99
C PRO A 955 -49.33 15.65 -35.51
N LEU A 956 -48.13 15.29 -35.07
CA LEU A 956 -47.85 14.10 -34.28
C LEU A 956 -47.61 14.55 -32.83
N TYR A 957 -48.35 13.99 -31.86
CA TYR A 957 -48.17 14.34 -30.45
C TYR A 957 -48.58 13.19 -29.53
N ALA A 958 -47.96 13.13 -28.35
CA ALA A 958 -48.38 12.24 -27.27
C ALA A 958 -49.33 12.94 -26.31
N VAL A 959 -50.31 12.22 -25.77
CA VAL A 959 -51.15 12.66 -24.66
C VAL A 959 -51.06 11.63 -23.55
N ILE A 960 -50.65 12.08 -22.37
CA ILE A 960 -50.73 11.27 -21.15
C ILE A 960 -52.20 11.22 -20.73
N GLU A 961 -52.85 10.06 -20.90
CA GLU A 961 -54.17 9.82 -20.36
C GLU A 961 -54.01 9.05 -19.04
N VAL A 962 -54.46 9.66 -17.93
CA VAL A 962 -54.53 9.17 -16.54
C VAL A 962 -53.43 9.67 -15.58
N SER A 963 -53.92 10.48 -14.63
CA SER A 963 -53.24 10.94 -13.42
C SER A 963 -53.07 9.81 -12.40
N ALA A 964 -51.85 9.33 -12.22
CA ALA A 964 -51.41 8.68 -10.99
C ALA A 964 -49.91 8.93 -10.76
N CYS A 965 -49.51 10.21 -10.69
CA CYS A 965 -48.37 10.57 -9.84
C CYS A 965 -48.84 10.42 -8.38
N ALA A 966 -48.83 9.20 -7.85
CA ALA A 966 -48.96 8.95 -6.43
C ALA A 966 -47.63 8.35 -5.96
N GLY A 967 -46.96 9.11 -5.09
CA GLY A 967 -45.59 8.86 -4.69
C GLY A 967 -45.34 7.50 -4.05
N LEU A 968 -44.07 7.12 -4.13
CA LEU A 968 -43.38 6.32 -3.14
C LEU A 968 -42.16 7.12 -2.67
#